data_AF-A0AAW2N2Y2-F1
#
_entry.id   AF-A0AAW2N2Y2-F1
#
_cell.length_a   1.000
_cell.length_b   1.000
_cell.length_c   1.000
_cell.angle_alpha   90.00
_cell.angle_beta   90.00
_cell.angle_gamma   90.00
#
_symmetry.space_group_name_H-M   'P 1'
#
loop_
_entity.id
_entity.type
_entity.pdbx_description
1 polymer ?
#
loop_
_entity_poly.entity_id
_entity_poly.type
_entity_poly.pdbx_seq_one_letter_code
_entity_poly.pdbx_strand_id
1 'polypeptide(L)'
;MDVKDEVDGPLSRSSDVATPKDRRVGLIYDERMCRHYAPDYEDHPECPDRVRVIWDRLNSSGLAKRLGYRARIITAISENVADSTRNGIKRCIILNAKDADDNHLALVHTKNHIDLIKSISSERSESRRKRTAAKFNSIYFNEGSSEAAYLAAGSVIEVAEKVAEGKLDSGFAIVRPPGHHAEEAEPMGFCLYNNVAIATSFLLNERRELGINKILIVDWDVHHGNGTQKMFYKDPQVLFFSVHRHDFGTFYPAGDDGSYIMTGEGPGAGYNINVPWENSRCGDADYLAVWDHILIPVAQQFNPDMIIISAGFDAAIGDPLGGCRVSPYGYSIMLDKLMEFAGGKIVMALEGGYNLKSLANSAQACVEVLLQDKPVIGTLEAYPFESTWRVIQEVRQQLSAYWPILAVKLSDKVIDRRITQIQFSSSDSDDEHEHTPSIALDGFKTVDDVIQPFANLKVNEDGQDQEATTSLPSWRSELSKINIWYATFGSNMSISRFLCYIEGGQTEGMQKPCVGSVDKTKPKEIIWKTFPHRLFFARERTSTWGPGGVAFLHPKSNNQEKTYMCLYKITLEQFNDVLLQENVSSYNLSHPLFDLTALQSIQTEKCISVEPVQRGWYHNVVYLGKEEDIPILTMTCTASDVDSFISGKFQ
;
A
#
# COMPACT_ATOMS: atom_id res chain seq x y z
N MET A 1 24.01 -37.49 57.47
CA MET A 1 25.08 -36.81 56.71
C MET A 1 24.35 -36.03 55.63
N ASP A 2 23.87 -34.86 56.02
CA ASP A 2 23.18 -33.89 55.17
C ASP A 2 24.14 -32.71 55.02
N VAL A 3 24.47 -32.35 53.78
CA VAL A 3 25.29 -31.17 53.48
C VAL A 3 24.37 -30.07 52.99
N LYS A 4 24.47 -28.93 53.69
CA LYS A 4 23.65 -27.74 53.60
C LYS A 4 24.01 -26.86 52.40
N ASP A 5 23.00 -26.08 52.01
CA ASP A 5 22.97 -24.98 51.08
C ASP A 5 24.11 -23.95 51.23
N GLU A 6 24.70 -23.56 50.09
CA GLU A 6 25.33 -22.24 49.91
C GLU A 6 24.59 -21.49 48.80
N VAL A 7 24.05 -20.34 49.18
CA VAL A 7 23.34 -19.38 48.35
C VAL A 7 24.36 -18.38 47.83
N ASP A 8 24.68 -18.42 46.54
CA ASP A 8 25.46 -17.38 45.87
C ASP A 8 24.54 -16.27 45.36
N GLY A 9 24.88 -15.04 45.73
CA GLY A 9 24.07 -13.84 45.53
C GLY A 9 23.95 -13.37 44.06
N PRO A 10 23.03 -12.42 43.79
CA PRO A 10 22.81 -11.91 42.44
C PRO A 10 24.02 -11.13 41.93
N LEU A 11 24.52 -11.55 40.77
CA LEU A 11 25.46 -10.82 39.92
C LEU A 11 25.08 -9.34 39.84
N SER A 12 25.98 -8.48 40.32
CA SER A 12 25.88 -7.04 40.25
C SER A 12 25.66 -6.61 38.79
N ARG A 13 24.48 -6.05 38.49
CA ARG A 13 24.28 -5.25 37.28
C ARG A 13 25.26 -4.09 37.35
N SER A 14 26.23 -4.05 36.44
CA SER A 14 27.02 -2.85 36.18
C SER A 14 26.05 -1.78 35.69
N SER A 15 25.70 -0.87 36.57
CA SER A 15 24.91 0.32 36.30
C SER A 15 25.78 1.36 35.60
N ASP A 16 26.15 1.10 34.35
CA ASP A 16 26.53 2.14 33.40
C ASP A 16 25.30 2.48 32.58
N VAL A 17 24.36 3.19 33.21
CA VAL A 17 23.31 3.90 32.46
C VAL A 17 24.04 5.02 31.74
N ALA A 18 24.42 4.76 30.48
CA ALA A 18 24.97 5.76 29.60
C ALA A 18 24.04 6.98 29.62
N THR A 19 24.57 8.14 30.01
CA THR A 19 23.92 9.41 29.75
C THR A 19 23.59 9.48 28.25
N PRO A 20 22.42 10.03 27.84
CA PRO A 20 22.13 10.18 26.41
C PRO A 20 23.30 10.89 25.74
N LYS A 21 24.02 10.19 24.86
CA LYS A 21 25.01 10.84 24.00
C LYS A 21 24.25 11.95 23.27
N ASP A 22 24.81 13.16 23.23
CA ASP A 22 24.29 14.24 22.39
C ASP A 22 24.42 13.83 20.91
N ARG A 23 23.46 13.05 20.42
CA ARG A 23 23.44 12.55 19.04
C ARG A 23 23.48 13.71 18.06
N ARG A 24 24.33 13.59 17.04
CA ARG A 24 24.47 14.51 15.91
C ARG A 24 23.72 13.94 14.71
N VAL A 25 22.67 14.62 14.30
CA VAL A 25 21.82 14.26 13.16
C VAL A 25 22.13 15.19 12.00
N GLY A 26 22.62 14.64 10.88
CA GLY A 26 22.83 15.41 9.65
C GLY A 26 21.53 15.65 8.91
N LEU A 27 21.32 16.86 8.40
CA LEU A 27 20.20 17.19 7.52
C LEU A 27 20.73 17.83 6.23
N ILE A 28 20.22 17.37 5.09
CA ILE A 28 20.49 18.01 3.78
C ILE A 28 19.18 18.43 3.14
N TYR A 29 19.17 19.67 2.64
CA TYR A 29 18.16 20.25 1.78
C TYR A 29 18.84 21.26 0.86
N ASP A 30 18.41 21.33 -0.41
CA ASP A 30 18.87 22.33 -1.36
C ASP A 30 17.72 22.73 -2.31
N GLU A 31 17.41 24.03 -2.35
CA GLU A 31 16.33 24.60 -3.17
C GLU A 31 16.54 24.34 -4.67
N ARG A 32 17.77 24.08 -5.12
CA ARG A 32 18.03 23.76 -6.54
C ARG A 32 17.33 22.48 -6.99
N MET A 33 17.09 21.53 -6.07
CA MET A 33 16.29 20.33 -6.37
C MET A 33 14.85 20.69 -6.77
N CYS A 34 14.31 21.84 -6.34
CA CYS A 34 12.99 22.34 -6.72
C CYS A 34 12.89 22.80 -8.19
N ARG A 35 13.99 22.86 -8.93
CA ARG A 35 14.00 23.16 -10.37
C ARG A 35 13.50 22.01 -11.23
N HIS A 36 13.46 20.79 -10.70
CA HIS A 36 12.76 19.67 -11.35
C HIS A 36 11.25 19.77 -11.07
N TYR A 37 10.40 19.91 -12.08
CA TYR A 37 8.95 20.00 -11.92
C TYR A 37 8.28 19.53 -13.22
N ALA A 38 7.03 19.07 -13.12
CA ALA A 38 6.27 18.64 -14.27
C ALA A 38 5.83 19.87 -15.11
N PRO A 39 6.31 20.05 -16.36
CA PRO A 39 6.03 21.27 -17.11
C PRO A 39 4.56 21.43 -17.54
N ASP A 40 3.87 20.30 -17.75
CA ASP A 40 2.52 20.25 -18.35
C ASP A 40 1.43 19.82 -17.34
N TYR A 41 1.78 19.66 -16.07
CA TYR A 41 0.88 19.17 -15.02
C TYR A 41 1.02 20.04 -13.77
N GLU A 42 0.18 21.07 -13.64
CA GLU A 42 0.17 21.96 -12.47
C GLU A 42 -0.09 21.20 -11.17
N ASP A 43 -0.89 20.13 -11.23
CA ASP A 43 -1.28 19.30 -10.07
C ASP A 43 -0.52 17.96 -9.99
N HIS A 44 0.69 17.85 -10.56
CA HIS A 44 1.46 16.62 -10.46
C HIS A 44 1.83 16.31 -8.99
N PRO A 45 1.59 15.09 -8.48
CA PRO A 45 1.80 14.77 -7.06
C PRO A 45 3.27 14.87 -6.65
N GLU A 46 4.20 14.45 -7.51
CA GLU A 46 5.63 14.70 -7.29
C GLU A 46 5.95 16.14 -7.71
N CYS A 47 5.99 17.05 -6.72
CA CYS A 47 6.20 18.48 -6.92
C CYS A 47 7.24 19.08 -5.96
N PRO A 48 7.80 20.25 -6.27
CA PRO A 48 8.79 20.93 -5.42
C PRO A 48 8.35 21.18 -3.97
N ASP A 49 7.06 21.38 -3.74
CA ASP A 49 6.56 21.72 -2.40
C ASP A 49 6.74 20.58 -1.40
N ARG A 50 6.88 19.33 -1.86
CA ARG A 50 7.14 18.16 -1.02
C ARG A 50 8.36 18.33 -0.11
N VAL A 51 9.49 18.78 -0.66
CA VAL A 51 10.71 18.99 0.12
C VAL A 51 10.66 20.30 0.91
N ARG A 52 10.01 21.34 0.38
CA ARG A 52 9.84 22.63 1.07
C ARG A 52 9.04 22.49 2.35
N VAL A 53 7.91 21.79 2.32
CA VAL A 53 7.05 21.65 3.51
C VAL A 53 7.72 20.88 4.63
N ILE A 54 8.56 19.88 4.31
CA ILE A 54 9.38 19.18 5.31
C ILE A 54 10.38 20.17 5.91
N TRP A 55 11.13 20.87 5.07
CA TRP A 55 12.14 21.82 5.52
C TRP A 55 11.56 22.93 6.39
N ASP A 56 10.45 23.54 5.96
CA ASP A 56 9.75 24.58 6.70
C ASP A 56 9.18 24.05 8.03
N ARG A 57 8.71 22.81 8.07
CA ARG A 57 8.22 22.16 9.29
C ARG A 57 9.35 21.93 10.30
N LEU A 58 10.49 21.43 9.85
CA LEU A 58 11.68 21.27 10.68
C LEU A 58 12.22 22.63 11.17
N ASN A 59 12.08 23.68 10.34
CA ASN A 59 12.46 25.03 10.71
C ASN A 59 11.55 25.66 11.78
N SER A 60 10.24 25.54 11.58
CA SER A 60 9.22 26.16 12.42
C SER A 60 9.03 25.48 13.78
N SER A 61 9.21 24.16 13.88
CA SER A 61 9.14 23.37 15.12
C SER A 61 10.23 23.73 16.15
N GLY A 62 11.20 24.56 15.78
CA GLY A 62 12.34 24.88 16.66
C GLY A 62 13.39 23.78 16.71
N LEU A 63 13.19 22.66 16.02
CA LEU A 63 14.26 21.71 15.70
C LEU A 63 15.38 22.43 14.92
N ALA A 64 15.06 23.43 14.09
CA ALA A 64 16.04 24.36 13.54
C ALA A 64 16.47 25.53 14.42
N LYS A 65 15.80 25.83 15.52
CA LYS A 65 16.37 26.75 16.52
C LYS A 65 17.53 26.08 17.27
N ARG A 66 17.52 24.73 17.38
CA ARG A 66 18.70 23.93 17.76
C ARG A 66 19.76 23.86 16.64
N LEU A 67 19.45 24.30 15.42
CA LEU A 67 20.35 24.42 14.25
C LEU A 67 21.16 25.72 14.20
N GLY A 68 20.92 26.71 15.09
CA GLY A 68 21.68 27.97 15.07
C GLY A 68 21.58 28.73 13.74
N TYR A 69 20.46 28.60 13.04
CA TYR A 69 20.22 29.30 11.78
C TYR A 69 19.68 30.71 12.08
N ARG A 70 20.55 31.73 11.99
CA ARG A 70 20.08 33.08 11.64
C ARG A 70 19.90 33.08 10.13
N ALA A 71 18.66 33.20 9.67
CA ALA A 71 18.34 33.43 8.27
C ALA A 71 19.20 34.59 7.72
N ARG A 72 20.12 34.28 6.80
CA ARG A 72 20.75 35.27 5.92
C ARG A 72 20.23 35.01 4.52
N ILE A 73 19.03 35.53 4.25
CA ILE A 73 18.60 35.79 2.87
C ILE A 73 19.38 37.02 2.40
N ILE A 74 20.35 36.77 1.51
CA ILE A 74 20.88 37.65 0.45
C ILE A 74 21.08 39.14 0.83
N THR A 75 22.32 39.57 1.07
CA THR A 75 23.04 40.63 0.31
C THR A 75 24.52 40.59 0.70
N ALA A 76 25.40 40.89 -0.25
CA ALA A 76 26.86 40.87 -0.13
C ALA A 76 27.46 41.75 0.99
N ILE A 77 28.74 41.49 1.28
CA ILE A 77 29.76 42.33 1.96
C ILE A 77 29.97 42.13 3.49
N SER A 78 31.21 41.75 3.81
CA SER A 78 32.01 42.08 5.01
C SER A 78 31.84 41.33 6.35
N GLU A 79 33.00 40.78 6.76
CA GLU A 79 33.65 40.76 8.09
C GLU A 79 32.99 40.16 9.35
N ASN A 80 33.78 39.27 9.96
CA ASN A 80 34.03 39.05 11.38
C ASN A 80 33.10 39.73 12.39
N VAL A 81 32.28 38.94 13.07
CA VAL A 81 31.98 39.16 14.51
C VAL A 81 31.87 37.80 15.20
N ALA A 82 32.80 37.55 16.11
CA ALA A 82 32.67 36.53 17.14
C ALA A 82 31.62 36.98 18.15
N ASP A 83 30.57 36.17 18.36
CA ASP A 83 29.68 36.32 19.51
C ASP A 83 29.65 35.02 20.30
N SER A 84 30.43 35.05 21.38
CA SER A 84 30.58 34.00 22.38
C SER A 84 29.54 34.19 23.47
N THR A 85 28.32 33.67 23.31
CA THR A 85 27.43 33.35 24.46
C THR A 85 26.34 32.33 24.08
N ARG A 86 26.28 31.22 24.84
CA ARG A 86 25.32 30.07 24.83
C ARG A 86 25.80 28.79 24.12
N ASN A 87 26.70 28.05 24.78
CA ASN A 87 27.08 26.66 24.49
C ASN A 87 25.91 25.68 24.75
N GLY A 88 24.95 25.61 23.83
CA GLY A 88 24.12 24.41 23.64
C GLY A 88 24.73 23.59 22.49
N ILE A 89 25.06 22.33 22.70
CA ILE A 89 25.56 21.44 21.65
C ILE A 89 24.52 21.38 20.52
N LYS A 90 24.90 21.78 19.31
CA LYS A 90 24.02 21.74 18.13
C LYS A 90 23.85 20.28 17.70
N ARG A 91 22.71 19.69 18.05
CA ARG A 91 22.41 18.27 17.78
C ARG A 91 21.97 17.99 16.35
N CYS A 92 21.46 18.98 15.64
CA CYS A 92 21.26 18.87 14.20
C CYS A 92 22.40 19.62 13.47
N ILE A 93 22.89 19.05 12.38
CA ILE A 93 23.99 19.60 11.57
C ILE A 93 23.49 19.73 10.12
N ILE A 94 23.40 20.96 9.62
CA ILE A 94 23.09 21.16 8.19
C ILE A 94 24.35 20.89 7.38
N LEU A 95 24.23 19.98 6.42
CA LEU A 95 25.25 19.72 5.43
C LEU A 95 24.85 20.39 4.11
N ASN A 96 25.84 20.77 3.31
CA ASN A 96 25.59 21.28 1.97
C ASN A 96 25.35 20.11 1.02
N ALA A 97 24.35 20.23 0.14
CA ALA A 97 24.18 19.28 -0.95
C ALA A 97 25.40 19.30 -1.88
N LYS A 98 25.71 18.14 -2.44
CA LYS A 98 26.80 17.94 -3.41
C LYS A 98 26.26 17.19 -4.61
N ASP A 99 26.84 17.46 -5.76
CA ASP A 99 26.59 16.67 -6.96
C ASP A 99 27.28 15.31 -6.83
N ALA A 100 26.62 14.24 -7.27
CA ALA A 100 27.24 12.94 -7.43
C ALA A 100 28.32 12.98 -8.54
N ASP A 101 29.40 12.22 -8.35
CA ASP A 101 30.37 11.97 -9.40
C ASP A 101 29.83 10.88 -10.35
N ASP A 102 30.05 11.02 -11.66
CA ASP A 102 29.62 10.03 -12.67
C ASP A 102 30.16 8.62 -12.35
N ASN A 103 31.34 8.51 -11.74
CA ASN A 103 31.91 7.21 -11.33
C ASN A 103 31.09 6.55 -10.23
N HIS A 104 30.53 7.33 -9.29
CA HIS A 104 29.67 6.79 -8.24
C HIS A 104 28.30 6.38 -8.81
N LEU A 105 27.77 7.15 -9.76
CA LEU A 105 26.54 6.78 -10.47
C LEU A 105 26.72 5.46 -11.25
N ALA A 106 27.90 5.28 -11.86
CA ALA A 106 28.25 4.09 -12.63
C ALA A 106 28.40 2.81 -11.80
N LEU A 107 28.35 2.89 -10.46
CA LEU A 107 28.32 1.70 -9.60
C LEU A 107 27.00 0.92 -9.74
N VAL A 108 25.92 1.58 -10.13
CA VAL A 108 24.58 0.95 -10.26
C VAL A 108 23.86 1.29 -11.56
N HIS A 109 24.25 2.37 -12.26
CA HIS A 109 23.63 2.74 -13.52
C HIS A 109 24.55 2.55 -14.72
N THR A 110 23.97 2.11 -15.83
CA THR A 110 24.68 2.05 -17.10
C THR A 110 25.12 3.45 -17.57
N LYS A 111 26.22 3.50 -18.31
CA LYS A 111 26.69 4.74 -18.94
C LYS A 111 25.63 5.43 -19.79
N ASN A 112 24.83 4.66 -20.54
CA ASN A 112 23.78 5.22 -21.40
C ASN A 112 22.70 5.94 -20.59
N HIS A 113 22.34 5.40 -19.41
CA HIS A 113 21.40 6.03 -18.50
C HIS A 113 21.96 7.33 -17.92
N ILE A 114 23.22 7.31 -17.49
CA ILE A 114 23.92 8.52 -16.99
C ILE A 114 23.97 9.60 -18.08
N ASP A 115 24.38 9.24 -19.29
CA ASP A 115 24.46 10.17 -20.43
C ASP A 115 23.07 10.73 -20.81
N LEU A 116 22.01 9.93 -20.69
CA LEU A 116 20.62 10.36 -20.89
C LEU A 116 20.25 11.45 -19.87
N ILE A 117 20.38 11.17 -18.57
CA ILE A 117 19.98 12.11 -17.52
C ILE A 117 20.85 13.38 -17.58
N LYS A 118 22.16 13.24 -17.81
CA LYS A 118 23.09 14.37 -17.94
C LYS A 118 22.74 15.30 -19.10
N SER A 119 22.25 14.76 -20.22
CA SER A 119 21.94 15.53 -21.42
C SER A 119 20.51 16.05 -21.51
N ILE A 120 19.59 15.52 -20.68
CA ILE A 120 18.15 15.85 -20.77
C ILE A 120 17.85 17.33 -20.47
N SER A 121 18.66 17.96 -19.63
CA SER A 121 18.57 19.38 -19.27
C SER A 121 19.10 20.33 -20.34
N SER A 122 19.83 19.85 -21.36
CA SER A 122 20.41 20.72 -22.40
C SER A 122 19.34 21.37 -23.29
N GLU A 123 19.64 22.55 -23.86
CA GLU A 123 18.77 23.23 -24.83
C GLU A 123 18.49 22.35 -26.06
N ARG A 124 19.47 21.54 -26.49
CA ARG A 124 19.31 20.59 -27.61
C ARG A 124 18.22 19.56 -27.35
N SER A 125 17.96 19.24 -26.07
CA SER A 125 16.96 18.27 -25.66
C SER A 125 15.57 18.88 -25.53
N GLU A 126 15.41 20.21 -25.46
CA GLU A 126 14.14 20.90 -25.15
C GLU A 126 12.96 20.39 -25.98
N SER A 127 13.10 20.39 -27.31
CA SER A 127 12.07 19.91 -28.25
C SER A 127 11.80 18.39 -28.17
N ARG A 128 12.67 17.63 -27.52
CA ARG A 128 12.63 16.17 -27.41
C ARG A 128 12.28 15.66 -26.01
N ARG A 129 12.41 16.46 -24.94
CA ARG A 129 12.23 16.02 -23.53
C ARG A 129 10.93 15.27 -23.33
N LYS A 130 9.81 15.83 -23.81
CA LYS A 130 8.48 15.21 -23.70
C LYS A 130 8.39 13.87 -24.45
N ARG A 131 8.97 13.77 -25.64
CA ARG A 131 9.01 12.51 -26.41
C ARG A 131 9.92 11.47 -25.76
N THR A 132 10.99 11.91 -25.09
CA THR A 132 11.88 11.03 -24.33
C THR A 132 11.19 10.52 -23.07
N ALA A 133 10.55 11.40 -22.30
CA ALA A 133 9.77 11.05 -21.11
C ALA A 133 8.67 10.02 -21.44
N ALA A 134 7.96 10.20 -22.55
CA ALA A 134 6.89 9.30 -23.00
C ALA A 134 7.35 7.86 -23.34
N LYS A 135 8.67 7.59 -23.38
CA LYS A 135 9.21 6.23 -23.55
C LYS A 135 9.35 5.47 -22.25
N PHE A 136 9.26 6.17 -21.12
CA PHE A 136 9.51 5.63 -19.79
C PHE A 136 8.23 5.65 -18.97
N ASN A 137 8.15 4.75 -17.98
CA ASN A 137 6.96 4.63 -17.15
C ASN A 137 6.93 5.70 -16.05
N SER A 138 5.90 6.55 -16.06
CA SER A 138 5.63 7.52 -14.99
C SER A 138 6.81 8.47 -14.72
N ILE A 139 7.33 9.08 -15.77
CA ILE A 139 8.46 10.03 -15.71
C ILE A 139 8.11 11.34 -16.41
N TYR A 140 8.69 12.43 -15.91
CA TYR A 140 8.70 13.72 -16.58
C TYR A 140 10.12 14.32 -16.54
N PHE A 141 10.39 15.24 -17.47
CA PHE A 141 11.68 15.92 -17.57
C PHE A 141 11.50 17.41 -17.85
N ASN A 142 12.44 18.20 -17.37
CA ASN A 142 12.59 19.62 -17.62
C ASN A 142 14.09 20.03 -17.55
N GLU A 143 14.37 21.31 -17.71
CA GLU A 143 15.71 21.90 -17.65
C GLU A 143 16.42 21.70 -16.30
N GLY A 144 15.69 21.59 -15.19
CA GLY A 144 16.27 21.36 -13.85
C GLY A 144 16.51 19.89 -13.51
N SER A 145 16.10 18.95 -14.36
CA SER A 145 16.06 17.52 -14.03
C SER A 145 17.44 16.91 -13.80
N SER A 146 18.43 17.24 -14.64
CA SER A 146 19.80 16.77 -14.44
C SER A 146 20.40 17.31 -13.14
N GLU A 147 20.33 18.61 -12.90
CA GLU A 147 20.91 19.22 -11.68
C GLU A 147 20.28 18.61 -10.41
N ALA A 148 18.95 18.50 -10.38
CA ALA A 148 18.25 17.91 -9.24
C ALA A 148 18.64 16.44 -9.00
N ALA A 149 18.74 15.61 -10.04
CA ALA A 149 19.11 14.20 -9.90
C ALA A 149 20.54 14.01 -9.36
N TYR A 150 21.49 14.81 -9.83
CA TYR A 150 22.88 14.78 -9.34
C TYR A 150 22.97 15.23 -7.88
N LEU A 151 22.25 16.30 -7.52
CA LEU A 151 22.18 16.78 -6.14
C LEU A 151 21.51 15.77 -5.20
N ALA A 152 20.43 15.13 -5.64
CA ALA A 152 19.73 14.13 -4.84
C ALA A 152 20.66 12.95 -4.51
N ALA A 153 21.28 12.34 -5.52
CA ALA A 153 22.20 11.23 -5.34
C ALA A 153 23.43 11.61 -4.49
N GLY A 154 24.07 12.74 -4.79
CA GLY A 154 25.27 13.17 -4.07
C GLY A 154 24.98 13.59 -2.61
N SER A 155 23.77 14.08 -2.33
CA SER A 155 23.32 14.37 -0.96
C SER A 155 23.17 13.09 -0.11
N VAL A 156 22.59 12.03 -0.67
CA VAL A 156 22.48 10.76 0.04
C VAL A 156 23.85 10.14 0.29
N ILE A 157 24.76 10.19 -0.71
CA ILE A 157 26.17 9.80 -0.54
C ILE A 157 26.82 10.58 0.61
N GLU A 158 26.71 11.90 0.62
CA GLU A 158 27.36 12.75 1.63
C GLU A 158 26.89 12.39 3.05
N VAL A 159 25.58 12.25 3.29
CA VAL A 159 25.07 11.86 4.61
C VAL A 159 25.53 10.45 4.98
N ALA A 160 25.43 9.51 4.05
CA ALA A 160 25.82 8.11 4.26
C ALA A 160 27.30 7.99 4.65
N GLU A 161 28.18 8.68 3.94
CA GLU A 161 29.61 8.72 4.24
C GLU A 161 29.88 9.31 5.63
N LYS A 162 29.26 10.44 6.00
CA LYS A 162 29.49 11.07 7.31
C LYS A 162 29.03 10.21 8.47
N VAL A 163 27.95 9.43 8.30
CA VAL A 163 27.48 8.48 9.30
C VAL A 163 28.41 7.27 9.38
N ALA A 164 28.86 6.73 8.24
CA ALA A 164 29.84 5.66 8.20
C ALA A 164 31.17 6.05 8.88
N GLU A 165 31.65 7.28 8.65
CA GLU A 165 32.84 7.87 9.28
C GLU A 165 32.68 8.12 10.80
N GLY A 166 31.46 8.06 11.35
CA GLY A 166 31.17 8.45 12.74
C GLY A 166 31.24 9.96 12.99
N LYS A 167 31.24 10.78 11.92
CA LYS A 167 31.12 12.24 12.03
C LYS A 167 29.69 12.68 12.33
N LEU A 168 28.72 11.84 12.01
CA LEU A 168 27.32 11.93 12.41
C LEU A 168 26.89 10.60 13.02
N ASP A 169 25.90 10.63 13.90
CA ASP A 169 25.30 9.41 14.46
C ASP A 169 24.22 8.87 13.52
N SER A 170 23.47 9.77 12.86
CA SER A 170 22.44 9.46 11.86
C SER A 170 22.20 10.67 10.95
N GLY A 171 21.34 10.54 9.93
CA GLY A 171 20.95 11.70 9.14
C GLY A 171 19.74 11.49 8.22
N PHE A 172 19.26 12.58 7.64
CA PHE A 172 18.14 12.60 6.70
C PHE A 172 18.45 13.52 5.51
N ALA A 173 18.51 12.94 4.32
CA ALA A 173 18.60 13.65 3.05
C ALA A 173 17.18 13.93 2.53
N ILE A 174 16.76 15.20 2.60
CA ILE A 174 15.44 15.68 2.14
C ILE A 174 15.58 16.03 0.66
N VAL A 175 15.61 14.99 -0.17
CA VAL A 175 15.99 15.06 -1.59
C VAL A 175 14.81 14.91 -2.52
N ARG A 176 14.97 15.43 -3.74
CA ARG A 176 14.15 15.08 -4.91
C ARG A 176 14.95 15.31 -6.20
N PRO A 177 14.75 14.52 -7.28
CA PRO A 177 13.77 13.43 -7.42
C PRO A 177 14.02 12.22 -6.48
N PRO A 178 12.99 11.38 -6.22
CA PRO A 178 13.16 10.11 -5.52
C PRO A 178 14.05 9.15 -6.32
N GLY A 179 14.34 7.96 -5.78
CA GLY A 179 15.28 7.01 -6.39
C GLY A 179 14.89 5.54 -6.44
N HIS A 180 14.09 5.00 -5.51
CA HIS A 180 13.98 3.56 -5.32
C HIS A 180 13.43 2.74 -6.52
N HIS A 181 12.75 3.39 -7.48
CA HIS A 181 12.26 2.75 -8.71
C HIS A 181 13.27 2.77 -9.87
N ALA A 182 14.27 3.67 -9.87
CA ALA A 182 15.20 3.78 -10.98
C ALA A 182 16.03 2.49 -11.13
N GLU A 183 16.00 1.90 -12.32
CA GLU A 183 16.70 0.66 -12.64
C GLU A 183 18.08 0.96 -13.26
N GLU A 184 18.85 -0.09 -13.57
CA GLU A 184 20.22 0.04 -14.11
C GLU A 184 20.28 0.91 -15.37
N ALA A 185 19.28 0.80 -16.24
CA ALA A 185 19.27 1.44 -17.56
C ALA A 185 18.04 2.33 -17.82
N GLU A 186 17.18 2.53 -16.82
CA GLU A 186 15.87 3.16 -17.03
C GLU A 186 15.42 4.02 -15.84
N PRO A 187 14.97 5.27 -16.07
CA PRO A 187 14.22 6.03 -15.08
C PRO A 187 12.75 5.58 -15.08
N MET A 188 12.14 5.45 -13.91
CA MET A 188 10.71 5.14 -13.79
C MET A 188 10.16 5.59 -12.44
N GLY A 189 8.84 5.76 -12.33
CA GLY A 189 8.18 6.09 -11.05
C GLY A 189 8.71 7.35 -10.40
N PHE A 190 8.85 8.42 -11.18
CA PHE A 190 9.46 9.71 -10.79
C PHE A 190 10.97 9.65 -10.45
N CYS A 191 11.59 8.47 -10.47
CA CYS A 191 12.98 8.27 -10.09
C CYS A 191 13.92 8.40 -11.29
N LEU A 192 14.93 9.27 -11.19
CA LEU A 192 15.93 9.47 -12.25
C LEU A 192 17.21 8.69 -12.01
N TYR A 193 17.68 8.66 -10.76
CA TYR A 193 18.77 7.81 -10.29
C TYR A 193 18.37 7.14 -8.98
N ASN A 194 18.91 5.96 -8.71
CA ASN A 194 18.63 5.23 -7.48
C ASN A 194 19.53 5.72 -6.35
N ASN A 195 19.11 6.80 -5.68
CA ASN A 195 19.89 7.49 -4.66
C ASN A 195 20.41 6.56 -3.55
N VAL A 196 19.55 5.67 -3.04
CA VAL A 196 19.88 4.70 -1.99
C VAL A 196 20.84 3.63 -2.49
N ALA A 197 20.62 3.08 -3.68
CA ALA A 197 21.52 2.07 -4.25
C ALA A 197 22.91 2.62 -4.59
N ILE A 198 22.99 3.86 -5.07
CA ILE A 198 24.26 4.56 -5.31
C ILE A 198 25.04 4.71 -4.01
N ALA A 199 24.41 5.23 -2.95
CA ALA A 199 25.08 5.42 -1.67
C ALA A 199 25.52 4.10 -1.03
N THR A 200 24.68 3.06 -1.12
CA THR A 200 25.00 1.71 -0.64
C THR A 200 26.22 1.15 -1.37
N SER A 201 26.22 1.17 -2.70
CA SER A 201 27.33 0.66 -3.51
C SER A 201 28.61 1.46 -3.32
N PHE A 202 28.51 2.78 -3.15
CA PHE A 202 29.64 3.65 -2.85
C PHE A 202 30.32 3.25 -1.54
N LEU A 203 29.55 3.02 -0.46
CA LEU A 203 30.11 2.58 0.81
C LEU A 203 30.79 1.21 0.73
N LEU A 204 30.13 0.24 0.08
CA LEU A 204 30.62 -1.14 -0.03
C LEU A 204 31.82 -1.31 -0.97
N ASN A 205 31.92 -0.48 -2.01
CA ASN A 205 32.93 -0.66 -3.08
C ASN A 205 34.04 0.38 -3.04
N GLU A 206 33.73 1.65 -2.80
CA GLU A 206 34.70 2.76 -2.87
C GLU A 206 35.21 3.19 -1.49
N ARG A 207 34.48 2.89 -0.41
CA ARG A 207 34.81 3.32 0.96
C ARG A 207 34.95 2.18 1.96
N ARG A 208 35.53 1.06 1.51
CA ARG A 208 35.73 -0.16 2.29
C ARG A 208 36.51 0.08 3.58
N GLU A 209 37.38 1.08 3.62
CA GLU A 209 38.15 1.46 4.81
C GLU A 209 37.29 1.99 5.96
N LEU A 210 36.04 2.38 5.69
CA LEU A 210 35.07 2.79 6.73
C LEU A 210 34.46 1.61 7.50
N GLY A 211 34.75 0.37 7.08
CA GLY A 211 34.34 -0.84 7.79
C GLY A 211 32.85 -1.16 7.72
N ILE A 212 32.12 -0.59 6.75
CA ILE A 212 30.73 -0.96 6.45
C ILE A 212 30.75 -2.11 5.45
N ASN A 213 30.36 -3.31 5.87
CA ASN A 213 30.40 -4.52 5.04
C ASN A 213 29.02 -5.12 4.79
N LYS A 214 28.06 -4.84 5.69
CA LYS A 214 26.66 -5.27 5.59
C LYS A 214 25.72 -4.09 5.77
N ILE A 215 24.88 -3.82 4.78
CA ILE A 215 23.90 -2.75 4.82
C ILE A 215 22.50 -3.35 4.79
N LEU A 216 21.65 -2.94 5.72
CA LEU A 216 20.22 -3.21 5.65
C LEU A 216 19.54 -2.01 4.99
N ILE A 217 18.89 -2.23 3.86
CA ILE A 217 18.01 -1.24 3.24
C ILE A 217 16.58 -1.54 3.69
N VAL A 218 15.94 -0.57 4.35
CA VAL A 218 14.52 -0.65 4.72
C VAL A 218 13.74 0.31 3.83
N ASP A 219 12.91 -0.23 2.96
CA ASP A 219 11.98 0.52 2.14
C ASP A 219 10.57 0.41 2.72
N TRP A 220 10.09 1.54 3.28
CA TRP A 220 8.74 1.65 3.82
C TRP A 220 7.82 2.52 2.96
N ASP A 221 8.31 2.97 1.79
CA ASP A 221 7.48 3.63 0.78
C ASP A 221 6.32 2.69 0.41
N VAL A 222 5.15 3.24 0.11
CA VAL A 222 3.99 2.40 -0.20
C VAL A 222 4.17 1.64 -1.50
N HIS A 223 5.08 2.07 -2.38
CA HIS A 223 5.41 1.39 -3.62
C HIS A 223 6.64 0.49 -3.44
N HIS A 224 6.67 -0.62 -4.18
CA HIS A 224 7.82 -1.50 -4.22
C HIS A 224 9.03 -0.80 -4.85
N GLY A 225 10.15 -0.71 -4.12
CA GLY A 225 11.44 -0.26 -4.65
C GLY A 225 12.08 -1.28 -5.61
N ASN A 226 11.44 -1.57 -6.73
CA ASN A 226 11.87 -2.55 -7.74
C ASN A 226 13.29 -2.30 -8.26
N GLY A 227 13.67 -1.03 -8.43
CA GLY A 227 15.01 -0.65 -8.85
C GLY A 227 16.04 -1.10 -7.83
N THR A 228 15.82 -0.75 -6.56
CA THR A 228 16.74 -1.11 -5.46
C THR A 228 16.84 -2.62 -5.29
N GLN A 229 15.72 -3.35 -5.36
CA GLN A 229 15.70 -4.82 -5.36
C GLN A 229 16.59 -5.39 -6.47
N LYS A 230 16.44 -4.92 -7.72
CA LYS A 230 17.19 -5.43 -8.86
C LYS A 230 18.69 -5.19 -8.74
N MET A 231 19.12 -4.05 -8.21
CA MET A 231 20.54 -3.73 -8.02
C MET A 231 21.26 -4.72 -7.10
N PHE A 232 20.58 -5.19 -6.05
CA PHE A 232 21.18 -6.03 -5.01
C PHE A 232 20.67 -7.47 -5.00
N TYR A 233 19.91 -7.88 -6.01
CA TYR A 233 19.22 -9.18 -6.05
C TYR A 233 20.16 -10.40 -5.87
N LYS A 234 21.45 -10.22 -6.17
CA LYS A 234 22.50 -11.25 -6.07
C LYS A 234 23.54 -10.99 -4.99
N ASP A 235 23.41 -9.90 -4.23
CA ASP A 235 24.44 -9.41 -3.30
C ASP A 235 24.08 -9.70 -1.83
N PRO A 236 24.75 -10.64 -1.13
CA PRO A 236 24.49 -10.93 0.28
C PRO A 236 25.02 -9.87 1.25
N GLN A 237 25.79 -8.89 0.78
CA GLN A 237 26.22 -7.76 1.59
C GLN A 237 25.08 -6.78 1.85
N VAL A 238 24.01 -6.84 1.05
CA VAL A 238 22.84 -5.97 1.17
C VAL A 238 21.61 -6.79 1.45
N LEU A 239 20.98 -6.56 2.60
CA LEU A 239 19.64 -7.07 2.88
C LEU A 239 18.64 -6.00 2.46
N PHE A 240 17.87 -6.25 1.41
CA PHE A 240 16.76 -5.39 1.00
C PHE A 240 15.47 -5.87 1.63
N PHE A 241 14.81 -5.00 2.39
CA PHE A 241 13.49 -5.24 2.95
C PHE A 241 12.54 -4.17 2.42
N SER A 242 11.45 -4.57 1.78
CA SER A 242 10.41 -3.65 1.32
C SER A 242 9.03 -4.10 1.79
N VAL A 243 8.29 -3.18 2.40
CA VAL A 243 6.87 -3.33 2.69
C VAL A 243 6.08 -2.38 1.81
N HIS A 244 5.15 -2.89 1.02
CA HIS A 244 4.51 -2.08 -0.02
C HIS A 244 3.12 -2.59 -0.35
N ARG A 245 2.27 -1.72 -0.87
CA ARG A 245 1.00 -2.11 -1.46
C ARG A 245 1.27 -2.86 -2.77
N HIS A 246 0.67 -4.04 -2.90
CA HIS A 246 0.85 -4.89 -4.07
C HIS A 246 -0.49 -5.17 -4.75
N ASP A 247 -1.55 -5.33 -3.96
CA ASP A 247 -2.90 -5.66 -4.43
C ASP A 247 -2.87 -6.82 -5.45
N PHE A 248 -2.14 -7.88 -5.11
CA PHE A 248 -1.92 -9.05 -5.97
C PHE A 248 -1.32 -8.69 -7.35
N GLY A 249 -0.38 -7.75 -7.37
CA GLY A 249 0.34 -7.32 -8.57
C GLY A 249 -0.41 -6.28 -9.40
N THR A 250 -1.50 -5.71 -8.89
CA THR A 250 -2.27 -4.69 -9.61
C THR A 250 -1.91 -3.26 -9.22
N PHE A 251 -1.31 -3.04 -8.05
CA PHE A 251 -0.84 -1.72 -7.63
C PHE A 251 0.55 -1.41 -8.20
N TYR A 252 0.80 -0.15 -8.57
CA TYR A 252 2.06 0.28 -9.19
C TYR A 252 3.27 -0.12 -8.32
N PRO A 253 4.38 -0.63 -8.89
CA PRO A 253 4.71 -0.76 -10.33
C PRO A 253 4.01 -1.90 -11.08
N ALA A 254 3.13 -2.64 -10.43
CA ALA A 254 2.40 -3.81 -10.91
C ALA A 254 3.31 -5.00 -11.30
N GLY A 255 2.70 -6.17 -11.43
CA GLY A 255 3.39 -7.43 -11.70
C GLY A 255 3.88 -8.17 -10.46
N ASP A 256 4.67 -9.22 -10.71
CA ASP A 256 5.03 -10.20 -9.69
C ASP A 256 6.35 -9.86 -8.96
N ASP A 257 7.10 -8.87 -9.43
CA ASP A 257 8.43 -8.50 -8.88
C ASP A 257 8.37 -8.10 -7.40
N GLY A 258 7.25 -7.55 -6.93
CA GLY A 258 7.00 -7.22 -5.53
C GLY A 258 6.45 -8.38 -4.69
N SER A 259 6.25 -9.56 -5.26
CA SER A 259 5.72 -10.71 -4.50
C SER A 259 6.71 -11.23 -3.45
N TYR A 260 6.19 -11.81 -2.37
CA TYR A 260 6.98 -12.43 -1.30
C TYR A 260 7.81 -13.63 -1.76
N ILE A 261 7.55 -14.18 -2.96
CA ILE A 261 8.34 -15.27 -3.56
C ILE A 261 9.67 -14.78 -4.15
N MET A 262 9.83 -13.46 -4.32
CA MET A 262 11.04 -12.86 -4.88
C MET A 262 12.09 -12.71 -3.79
N THR A 263 12.87 -13.76 -3.56
CA THR A 263 13.78 -13.85 -2.40
C THR A 263 15.25 -13.58 -2.70
N GLY A 264 15.59 -13.13 -3.93
CA GLY A 264 16.98 -12.99 -4.38
C GLY A 264 17.50 -14.24 -5.10
N GLU A 265 18.67 -14.14 -5.71
CA GLU A 265 19.27 -15.19 -6.53
C GLU A 265 20.74 -15.44 -6.17
N GLY A 266 21.20 -16.69 -6.30
CA GLY A 266 22.59 -17.04 -6.11
C GLY A 266 23.05 -16.72 -4.68
N PRO A 267 24.20 -16.05 -4.48
CA PRO A 267 24.65 -15.64 -3.15
C PRO A 267 23.67 -14.72 -2.42
N GLY A 268 22.86 -13.93 -3.14
CA GLY A 268 21.86 -13.04 -2.57
C GLY A 268 20.52 -13.72 -2.22
N ALA A 269 20.37 -15.03 -2.44
CA ALA A 269 19.15 -15.74 -2.07
C ALA A 269 18.91 -15.67 -0.55
N GLY A 270 17.71 -15.22 -0.17
CA GLY A 270 17.31 -14.90 1.21
C GLY A 270 17.55 -13.44 1.61
N TYR A 271 18.28 -12.65 0.82
CA TYR A 271 18.63 -11.25 1.14
C TYR A 271 17.72 -10.22 0.47
N ASN A 272 16.67 -10.67 -0.23
CA ASN A 272 15.56 -9.82 -0.67
C ASN A 272 14.28 -10.26 0.05
N ILE A 273 13.63 -9.33 0.74
CA ILE A 273 12.42 -9.58 1.52
C ILE A 273 11.34 -8.59 1.09
N ASN A 274 10.34 -9.10 0.38
CA ASN A 274 9.14 -8.34 0.03
C ASN A 274 7.99 -8.70 0.96
N VAL A 275 7.29 -7.68 1.45
CA VAL A 275 6.06 -7.79 2.23
C VAL A 275 4.93 -7.10 1.47
N PRO A 276 4.24 -7.84 0.57
CA PRO A 276 3.22 -7.26 -0.30
C PRO A 276 1.86 -7.19 0.40
N TRP A 277 1.34 -5.99 0.63
CA TRP A 277 -0.02 -5.83 1.12
C TRP A 277 -1.05 -6.25 0.09
N GLU A 278 -2.00 -7.07 0.52
CA GLU A 278 -3.14 -7.53 -0.28
C GLU A 278 -4.22 -6.44 -0.48
N ASN A 279 -4.13 -5.34 0.27
CA ASN A 279 -5.14 -4.28 0.25
C ASN A 279 -4.55 -2.93 0.67
N SER A 280 -5.24 -1.86 0.24
CA SER A 280 -5.10 -0.54 0.86
C SER A 280 -5.66 -0.53 2.29
N ARG A 281 -5.27 0.47 3.09
CA ARG A 281 -5.68 0.73 4.49
C ARG A 281 -4.80 0.12 5.59
N CYS A 282 -3.78 -0.68 5.28
CA CYS A 282 -2.79 -1.09 6.27
C CYS A 282 -2.24 0.14 7.02
N GLY A 283 -2.22 0.07 8.35
CA GLY A 283 -1.83 1.18 9.23
C GLY A 283 -0.81 0.76 10.27
N ASP A 284 -0.66 1.55 11.34
CA ASP A 284 0.40 1.39 12.35
C ASP A 284 0.51 -0.04 12.88
N ALA A 285 -0.62 -0.66 13.26
CA ALA A 285 -0.62 -2.03 13.79
C ALA A 285 -0.08 -3.05 12.78
N ASP A 286 -0.43 -2.90 11.50
CA ASP A 286 0.00 -3.82 10.44
C ASP A 286 1.50 -3.75 10.18
N TYR A 287 2.01 -2.53 10.06
CA TYR A 287 3.43 -2.28 9.87
C TYR A 287 4.23 -2.76 11.08
N LEU A 288 3.77 -2.47 12.31
CA LEU A 288 4.46 -2.93 13.52
C LEU A 288 4.46 -4.45 13.66
N ALA A 289 3.38 -5.14 13.27
CA ALA A 289 3.36 -6.60 13.25
C ALA A 289 4.42 -7.17 12.28
N VAL A 290 4.58 -6.57 11.10
CA VAL A 290 5.63 -6.95 10.16
C VAL A 290 7.03 -6.66 10.70
N TRP A 291 7.22 -5.53 11.37
CA TRP A 291 8.48 -5.24 12.07
C TRP A 291 8.80 -6.35 13.07
N ASP A 292 7.88 -6.61 13.99
CA ASP A 292 8.11 -7.52 15.12
C ASP A 292 8.25 -8.99 14.70
N HIS A 293 7.59 -9.39 13.61
CA HIS A 293 7.53 -10.79 13.19
C HIS A 293 8.34 -11.14 11.94
N ILE A 294 8.93 -10.16 11.24
CA ILE A 294 9.81 -10.41 10.10
C ILE A 294 11.09 -9.59 10.23
N LEU A 295 10.99 -8.26 10.14
CA LEU A 295 12.16 -7.39 9.96
C LEU A 295 13.11 -7.47 11.16
N ILE A 296 12.61 -7.29 12.38
CA ILE A 296 13.43 -7.25 13.59
C ILE A 296 14.15 -8.59 13.83
N PRO A 297 13.48 -9.76 13.78
CA PRO A 297 14.18 -11.05 13.87
C PRO A 297 15.28 -11.24 12.80
N VAL A 298 15.00 -10.85 11.55
CA VAL A 298 15.99 -10.97 10.47
C VAL A 298 17.14 -10.00 10.68
N ALA A 299 16.86 -8.74 11.04
CA ALA A 299 17.88 -7.71 11.29
C ALA A 299 18.82 -8.11 12.44
N GLN A 300 18.30 -8.78 13.47
CA GLN A 300 19.12 -9.34 14.56
C GLN A 300 20.11 -10.39 14.05
N GLN A 301 19.67 -11.30 13.18
CA GLN A 301 20.53 -12.35 12.62
C GLN A 301 21.49 -11.79 11.55
N PHE A 302 21.01 -10.87 10.71
CA PHE A 302 21.82 -10.20 9.68
C PHE A 302 22.88 -9.30 10.32
N ASN A 303 22.58 -8.66 11.45
CA ASN A 303 23.47 -7.77 12.21
C ASN A 303 24.15 -6.72 11.31
N PRO A 304 23.40 -5.75 10.77
CA PRO A 304 23.91 -4.77 9.82
C PRO A 304 24.93 -3.82 10.47
N ASP A 305 25.91 -3.37 9.68
CA ASP A 305 26.87 -2.33 10.09
C ASP A 305 26.27 -0.92 9.96
N MET A 306 25.24 -0.78 9.12
CA MET A 306 24.52 0.46 8.84
C MET A 306 23.13 0.16 8.26
N ILE A 307 22.17 1.06 8.51
CA ILE A 307 20.83 1.00 7.91
C ILE A 307 20.63 2.23 7.02
N ILE A 308 20.12 2.00 5.80
CA ILE A 308 19.67 3.07 4.91
C ILE A 308 18.17 2.89 4.67
N ILE A 309 17.39 3.94 4.89
CA ILE A 309 15.93 3.90 4.77
C ILE A 309 15.52 4.65 3.50
N SER A 310 14.88 3.93 2.57
CA SER A 310 14.11 4.53 1.49
C SER A 310 12.84 5.11 2.12
N ALA A 311 12.91 6.37 2.52
CA ALA A 311 11.96 7.00 3.41
C ALA A 311 10.82 7.67 2.64
N GLY A 312 9.95 6.86 2.04
CA GLY A 312 8.68 7.30 1.47
C GLY A 312 7.64 7.54 2.56
N PHE A 313 6.79 8.55 2.39
CA PHE A 313 5.71 8.85 3.34
C PHE A 313 4.31 8.80 2.70
N ASP A 314 4.17 8.09 1.58
CA ASP A 314 2.90 7.87 0.87
C ASP A 314 2.09 6.70 1.43
N ALA A 315 2.64 5.90 2.35
CA ALA A 315 1.82 5.03 3.19
C ALA A 315 1.06 5.80 4.29
N ALA A 316 1.35 7.11 4.43
CA ALA A 316 0.76 7.93 5.48
C ALA A 316 -0.73 8.18 5.28
N ILE A 317 -1.45 8.39 6.39
CA ILE A 317 -2.87 8.72 6.34
C ILE A 317 -3.15 9.95 5.46
N GLY A 318 -4.09 9.79 4.52
CA GLY A 318 -4.54 10.86 3.62
C GLY A 318 -3.65 11.09 2.40
N ASP A 319 -2.62 10.25 2.18
CA ASP A 319 -1.89 10.25 0.91
C ASP A 319 -2.82 9.93 -0.28
N PRO A 320 -2.75 10.69 -1.39
CA PRO A 320 -3.64 10.50 -2.52
C PRO A 320 -3.35 9.25 -3.37
N LEU A 321 -2.15 8.64 -3.24
CA LEU A 321 -1.74 7.50 -4.07
C LEU A 321 -1.72 6.19 -3.26
N GLY A 322 -1.13 6.20 -2.07
CA GLY A 322 -0.86 4.97 -1.33
C GLY A 322 -2.09 4.27 -0.75
N GLY A 323 -3.03 5.03 -0.18
CA GLY A 323 -4.26 4.50 0.42
C GLY A 323 -4.08 3.75 1.75
N CYS A 324 -2.86 3.63 2.25
CA CYS A 324 -2.55 3.17 3.61
C CYS A 324 -2.88 4.23 4.67
N ARG A 325 -2.69 3.87 5.95
CA ARG A 325 -3.11 4.68 7.10
C ARG A 325 -2.03 4.77 8.18
N VAL A 326 -0.76 4.77 7.78
CA VAL A 326 0.34 4.95 8.74
C VAL A 326 0.30 6.37 9.29
N SER A 327 0.34 6.51 10.62
CA SER A 327 0.37 7.80 11.28
C SER A 327 1.82 8.28 11.47
N PRO A 328 2.06 9.57 11.73
CA PRO A 328 3.37 10.04 12.15
C PRO A 328 3.93 9.29 13.38
N TYR A 329 3.04 8.80 14.26
CA TYR A 329 3.41 7.94 15.38
C TYR A 329 3.84 6.53 14.92
N GLY A 330 3.15 5.95 13.93
CA GLY A 330 3.59 4.68 13.32
C GLY A 330 5.02 4.76 12.77
N TYR A 331 5.32 5.79 11.98
CA TYR A 331 6.68 6.01 11.46
C TYR A 331 7.73 6.21 12.56
N SER A 332 7.39 6.92 13.65
CA SER A 332 8.32 7.11 14.75
C SER A 332 8.64 5.79 15.46
N ILE A 333 7.65 4.93 15.71
CA ILE A 333 7.87 3.62 16.34
C ILE A 333 8.61 2.66 15.42
N MET A 334 8.30 2.64 14.12
CA MET A 334 9.04 1.85 13.12
C MET A 334 10.53 2.23 13.11
N LEU A 335 10.84 3.52 13.12
CA LEU A 335 12.22 4.01 13.16
C LEU A 335 12.89 3.72 14.50
N ASP A 336 12.21 3.92 15.63
CA ASP A 336 12.75 3.71 16.96
C ASP A 336 13.21 2.25 17.16
N LYS A 337 12.43 1.28 16.69
CA LYS A 337 12.81 -0.14 16.67
C LYS A 337 14.09 -0.40 15.86
N LEU A 338 14.32 0.36 14.78
CA LEU A 338 15.54 0.23 13.97
C LEU A 338 16.76 0.91 14.63
N MET A 339 16.57 1.89 15.51
CA MET A 339 17.65 2.60 16.20
C MET A 339 18.46 1.69 17.14
N GLU A 340 17.93 0.53 17.51
CA GLU A 340 18.62 -0.49 18.32
C GLU A 340 19.75 -1.21 17.55
N PHE A 341 19.75 -1.12 16.22
CA PHE A 341 20.71 -1.80 15.35
C PHE A 341 21.81 -0.87 14.87
N ALA A 342 22.95 -1.43 14.44
CA ALA A 342 24.08 -0.69 13.88
C ALA A 342 24.58 0.48 14.75
N GLY A 343 24.35 0.44 16.08
CA GLY A 343 24.63 1.57 16.98
C GLY A 343 23.85 2.85 16.66
N GLY A 344 22.71 2.72 15.96
CA GLY A 344 21.91 3.82 15.46
C GLY A 344 22.49 4.54 14.24
N LYS A 345 23.43 3.94 13.50
CA LYS A 345 23.91 4.43 12.21
C LYS A 345 22.83 4.28 11.14
N ILE A 346 21.92 5.27 11.11
CA ILE A 346 20.77 5.29 10.19
C ILE A 346 20.86 6.50 9.28
N VAL A 347 20.64 6.28 7.98
CA VAL A 347 20.44 7.36 7.00
C VAL A 347 19.09 7.20 6.32
N MET A 348 18.27 8.24 6.38
CA MET A 348 17.03 8.33 5.64
C MET A 348 17.27 9.10 4.34
N ALA A 349 16.71 8.63 3.24
CA ALA A 349 16.64 9.35 1.96
C ALA A 349 15.16 9.49 1.57
N LEU A 350 14.69 10.71 1.30
CA LEU A 350 13.29 10.94 0.96
C LEU A 350 12.95 10.26 -0.39
N GLU A 351 11.88 9.46 -0.40
CA GLU A 351 11.30 8.84 -1.60
C GLU A 351 9.94 9.48 -1.95
N GLY A 352 8.82 8.75 -1.86
CA GLY A 352 7.45 9.19 -2.09
C GLY A 352 6.80 9.95 -0.93
N GLY A 353 5.49 10.16 -1.01
CA GLY A 353 4.68 10.94 -0.06
C GLY A 353 4.18 12.25 -0.66
N TYR A 354 2.88 12.34 -0.87
CA TYR A 354 2.24 13.34 -1.73
C TYR A 354 1.14 14.13 -1.02
N ASN A 355 0.69 13.69 0.17
CA ASN A 355 -0.02 14.58 1.09
C ASN A 355 0.99 15.43 1.88
N LEU A 356 1.13 16.70 1.51
CA LEU A 356 2.12 17.63 2.09
C LEU A 356 2.06 17.73 3.63
N LYS A 357 0.86 17.66 4.22
CA LYS A 357 0.69 17.75 5.67
C LYS A 357 1.16 16.47 6.36
N SER A 358 0.72 15.30 5.86
CA SER A 358 1.11 14.01 6.43
C SER A 358 2.59 13.73 6.22
N LEU A 359 3.13 14.09 5.06
CA LEU A 359 4.55 14.07 4.72
C LEU A 359 5.39 14.85 5.75
N ALA A 360 5.10 16.14 5.94
CA ALA A 360 5.87 16.99 6.83
C ALA A 360 5.79 16.55 8.30
N ASN A 361 4.61 16.09 8.76
CA ASN A 361 4.45 15.60 10.13
C ASN A 361 5.18 14.28 10.38
N SER A 362 5.14 13.35 9.42
CA SER A 362 5.81 12.05 9.54
C SER A 362 7.32 12.21 9.49
N ALA A 363 7.83 13.04 8.57
CA ALA A 363 9.23 13.40 8.50
C ALA A 363 9.74 14.05 9.80
N GLN A 364 8.98 14.99 10.39
CA GLN A 364 9.32 15.58 11.67
C GLN A 364 9.41 14.52 12.79
N ALA A 365 8.40 13.64 12.88
CA ALA A 365 8.36 12.59 13.89
C ALA A 365 9.58 11.66 13.81
N CYS A 366 10.03 11.31 12.60
CA CYS A 366 11.27 10.55 12.41
C CYS A 366 12.52 11.32 12.86
N VAL A 367 12.64 12.62 12.53
CA VAL A 367 13.79 13.43 12.96
C VAL A 367 13.86 13.55 14.48
N GLU A 368 12.72 13.66 15.16
CA GLU A 368 12.64 13.65 16.63
C GLU A 368 13.17 12.34 17.24
N VAL A 369 12.89 11.20 16.60
CA VAL A 369 13.46 9.89 17.00
C VAL A 369 14.96 9.81 16.75
N LEU A 370 15.46 10.30 15.60
CA LEU A 370 16.91 10.34 15.34
C LEU A 370 17.67 11.17 16.39
N LEU A 371 17.01 12.21 16.91
CA LEU A 371 17.48 13.04 18.01
C LEU A 371 17.26 12.44 19.39
N GLN A 372 16.60 11.29 19.53
CA GLN A 372 16.19 10.73 20.82
C GLN A 372 15.50 11.80 21.70
N ASP A 373 14.70 12.66 21.07
CA ASP A 373 13.87 13.61 21.79
C ASP A 373 12.65 12.88 22.39
N LYS A 374 11.76 13.62 23.06
CA LYS A 374 10.60 13.04 23.74
C LYS A 374 9.83 12.10 22.80
N PRO A 375 9.39 10.93 23.29
CA PRO A 375 8.62 9.99 22.48
C PRO A 375 7.40 10.70 21.90
N VAL A 376 7.12 10.47 20.61
CA VAL A 376 5.83 10.84 20.03
C VAL A 376 4.77 10.03 20.76
N ILE A 377 3.79 10.69 21.36
CA ILE A 377 2.71 10.03 22.09
C ILE A 377 1.59 9.73 21.09
N GLY A 378 1.21 8.46 20.98
CA GLY A 378 0.08 7.99 20.19
C GLY A 378 -0.57 6.77 20.83
N THR A 379 -1.77 6.41 20.40
CA THR A 379 -2.48 5.21 20.85
C THR A 379 -2.54 4.18 19.72
N LEU A 380 -2.09 2.96 20.00
CA LEU A 380 -2.27 1.79 19.14
C LEU A 380 -3.59 1.11 19.53
N GLU A 381 -4.72 1.72 19.16
CA GLU A 381 -6.05 1.12 19.39
C GLU A 381 -6.43 0.09 18.32
N ALA A 382 -5.60 -0.07 17.28
CA ALA A 382 -5.87 -0.94 16.15
C ALA A 382 -5.13 -2.29 16.26
N TYR A 383 -5.73 -3.33 15.69
CA TYR A 383 -5.12 -4.65 15.51
C TYR A 383 -4.82 -4.89 14.04
N PRO A 384 -3.75 -5.64 13.70
CA PRO A 384 -3.45 -5.97 12.31
C PRO A 384 -4.63 -6.66 11.62
N PHE A 385 -4.75 -6.49 10.30
CA PHE A 385 -5.72 -7.20 9.48
C PHE A 385 -5.41 -8.70 9.42
N GLU A 386 -6.42 -9.52 9.12
CA GLU A 386 -6.23 -10.95 8.84
C GLU A 386 -5.31 -11.16 7.64
N SER A 387 -5.48 -10.35 6.58
CA SER A 387 -4.60 -10.36 5.41
C SER A 387 -3.15 -10.03 5.79
N THR A 388 -2.91 -9.12 6.73
CA THR A 388 -1.57 -8.83 7.26
C THR A 388 -0.93 -10.08 7.87
N TRP A 389 -1.66 -10.82 8.70
CA TRP A 389 -1.15 -12.06 9.28
C TRP A 389 -0.90 -13.14 8.24
N ARG A 390 -1.73 -13.24 7.21
CA ARG A 390 -1.53 -14.15 6.08
C ARG A 390 -0.24 -13.82 5.34
N VAL A 391 -0.03 -12.56 4.98
CA VAL A 391 1.22 -12.10 4.34
C VAL A 391 2.42 -12.40 5.23
N ILE A 392 2.34 -12.14 6.54
CA ILE A 392 3.42 -12.46 7.48
C ILE A 392 3.74 -13.96 7.46
N GLN A 393 2.73 -14.82 7.43
CA GLN A 393 2.93 -16.27 7.37
C GLN A 393 3.59 -16.71 6.06
N GLU A 394 3.13 -16.21 4.92
CA GLU A 394 3.69 -16.54 3.60
C GLU A 394 5.16 -16.10 3.50
N VAL A 395 5.46 -14.86 3.90
CA VAL A 395 6.83 -14.33 3.91
C VAL A 395 7.73 -15.17 4.83
N ARG A 396 7.28 -15.48 6.05
CA ARG A 396 8.05 -16.32 6.99
C ARG A 396 8.28 -17.72 6.43
N GLN A 397 7.27 -18.31 5.78
CA GLN A 397 7.37 -19.63 5.17
C GLN A 397 8.42 -19.63 4.07
N GLN A 398 8.34 -18.69 3.12
CA GLN A 398 9.32 -18.59 2.02
C GLN A 398 10.74 -18.39 2.54
N LEU A 399 10.90 -17.55 3.57
CA LEU A 399 12.21 -17.17 4.09
C LEU A 399 12.79 -18.12 5.13
N SER A 400 12.00 -19.07 5.66
CA SER A 400 12.41 -19.98 6.73
C SER A 400 13.64 -20.83 6.38
N ALA A 401 13.86 -21.12 5.10
CA ALA A 401 15.03 -21.83 4.61
C ALA A 401 16.33 -21.03 4.73
N TYR A 402 16.26 -19.70 4.69
CA TYR A 402 17.40 -18.78 4.75
C TYR A 402 17.58 -18.19 6.16
N TRP A 403 16.47 -17.97 6.87
CA TRP A 403 16.40 -17.37 8.19
C TRP A 403 15.70 -18.31 9.16
N PRO A 404 16.41 -19.24 9.82
CA PRO A 404 15.82 -20.23 10.71
C PRO A 404 14.98 -19.64 11.85
N ILE A 405 15.27 -18.39 12.27
CA ILE A 405 14.47 -17.65 13.26
C ILE A 405 13.00 -17.46 12.82
N LEU A 406 12.74 -17.48 11.50
CA LEU A 406 11.39 -17.37 10.93
C LEU A 406 10.66 -18.72 10.83
N ALA A 407 11.36 -19.85 10.97
CA ALA A 407 10.75 -21.18 10.92
C ALA A 407 9.87 -21.50 12.13
N VAL A 408 10.04 -20.78 13.25
CA VAL A 408 9.21 -20.95 14.44
C VAL A 408 7.77 -20.55 14.10
N LYS A 409 6.82 -21.47 14.29
CA LYS A 409 5.40 -21.20 14.03
C LYS A 409 4.90 -20.15 15.02
N LEU A 410 4.29 -19.08 14.51
CA LEU A 410 3.60 -18.10 15.34
C LEU A 410 2.42 -18.77 16.04
N SER A 411 2.25 -18.52 17.34
CA SER A 411 1.16 -19.14 18.09
C SER A 411 -0.20 -18.66 17.58
N ASP A 412 -1.18 -19.55 17.51
CA ASP A 412 -2.55 -19.21 17.11
C ASP A 412 -3.11 -18.06 17.96
N LYS A 413 -2.73 -17.97 19.24
CA LYS A 413 -3.10 -16.84 20.13
C LYS A 413 -2.61 -15.46 19.70
N VAL A 414 -1.52 -15.36 18.93
CA VAL A 414 -1.00 -14.08 18.41
C VAL A 414 -1.78 -13.69 17.15
N ILE A 415 -2.18 -14.68 16.36
CA ILE A 415 -2.96 -14.53 15.13
C ILE A 415 -4.45 -14.24 15.47
N ASP A 416 -4.99 -14.93 16.49
CA ASP A 416 -6.39 -14.91 16.94
C ASP A 416 -6.70 -13.82 18.00
N ARG A 417 -5.83 -12.81 18.21
CA ARG A 417 -6.11 -11.69 19.15
C ARG A 417 -7.40 -10.90 18.83
N ARG A 418 -8.16 -11.29 17.80
CA ARG A 418 -9.50 -10.80 17.45
C ARG A 418 -10.68 -11.63 17.96
N ILE A 419 -10.51 -12.70 18.75
CA ILE A 419 -11.66 -13.46 19.28
C ILE A 419 -11.74 -13.42 20.80
N THR A 420 -12.13 -12.26 21.33
CA THR A 420 -13.01 -12.23 22.50
C THR A 420 -14.23 -11.46 22.08
N GLN A 421 -15.22 -12.21 21.56
CA GLN A 421 -16.60 -11.74 21.59
C GLN A 421 -16.91 -11.35 23.04
N ILE A 422 -17.39 -10.14 23.23
CA ILE A 422 -18.05 -9.72 24.46
C ILE A 422 -19.15 -10.76 24.72
N GLN A 423 -18.92 -11.64 25.69
CA GLN A 423 -19.96 -12.48 26.24
C GLN A 423 -20.91 -11.52 26.97
N PHE A 424 -22.08 -11.29 26.38
CA PHE A 424 -23.22 -10.83 27.15
C PHE A 424 -23.65 -12.00 28.06
N SER A 425 -23.05 -12.06 29.25
CA SER A 425 -23.63 -12.82 30.36
C SER A 425 -24.72 -11.95 30.97
N SER A 426 -25.98 -12.33 30.74
CA SER A 426 -27.12 -11.82 31.52
C SER A 426 -26.97 -12.26 32.97
N SER A 427 -26.85 -11.31 33.89
CA SER A 427 -26.99 -11.54 35.32
C SER A 427 -27.44 -10.24 35.96
N ASP A 428 -28.75 -10.16 36.23
CA ASP A 428 -29.36 -9.18 37.11
C ASP A 428 -28.71 -9.18 38.50
N SER A 429 -28.40 -8.00 39.03
CA SER A 429 -28.71 -7.65 40.42
C SER A 429 -28.39 -6.18 40.66
N ASP A 430 -29.41 -5.48 41.14
CA ASP A 430 -29.46 -4.10 41.60
C ASP A 430 -28.41 -3.77 42.68
N ASP A 431 -27.92 -2.53 42.68
CA ASP A 431 -27.95 -1.67 43.88
C ASP A 431 -27.53 -0.23 43.57
N GLU A 432 -28.36 0.71 44.01
CA GLU A 432 -28.23 2.16 43.92
C GLU A 432 -27.22 2.72 44.93
N HIS A 433 -26.53 3.82 44.60
CA HIS A 433 -26.63 5.08 45.35
C HIS A 433 -25.88 6.26 44.71
N GLU A 434 -26.52 7.42 44.86
CA GLU A 434 -26.35 8.74 44.23
C GLU A 434 -25.06 9.52 44.55
N HIS A 435 -24.63 10.40 43.61
CA HIS A 435 -24.72 11.87 43.77
C HIS A 435 -24.24 12.67 42.53
N THR A 436 -25.23 13.21 41.77
CA THR A 436 -25.38 14.60 41.20
C THR A 436 -24.25 15.34 40.43
N PRO A 437 -24.55 16.35 39.57
CA PRO A 437 -25.54 16.44 38.47
C PRO A 437 -25.00 17.09 37.14
N SER A 438 -25.75 16.84 36.05
CA SER A 438 -25.90 17.48 34.72
C SER A 438 -25.09 18.74 34.33
N ILE A 439 -24.64 18.90 33.07
CA ILE A 439 -25.45 19.45 31.94
C ILE A 439 -24.97 18.93 30.55
N ALA A 440 -25.93 18.29 29.86
CA ALA A 440 -26.31 18.27 28.43
C ALA A 440 -25.29 18.08 27.28
N LEU A 441 -25.46 16.95 26.57
CA LEU A 441 -25.51 16.87 25.10
C LEU A 441 -26.38 15.65 24.70
N ASP A 442 -27.66 15.92 24.41
CA ASP A 442 -28.56 15.05 23.61
C ASP A 442 -27.97 14.87 22.20
N GLY A 443 -28.10 13.76 21.47
CA GLY A 443 -28.76 12.50 21.74
C GLY A 443 -28.65 11.64 20.47
N PHE A 444 -28.09 10.44 20.59
CA PHE A 444 -28.31 9.33 19.66
C PHE A 444 -28.94 8.21 20.49
N LYS A 445 -30.26 8.03 20.33
CA LYS A 445 -30.97 6.89 20.91
C LYS A 445 -30.82 5.69 19.99
N THR A 446 -30.34 4.64 20.63
CA THR A 446 -30.33 3.21 20.31
C THR A 446 -31.56 2.74 19.52
N VAL A 447 -31.27 1.91 18.51
CA VAL A 447 -32.22 1.06 17.80
C VAL A 447 -32.24 -0.28 18.51
N ASP A 448 -33.36 -0.62 19.13
CA ASP A 448 -33.85 -1.99 19.22
C ASP A 448 -35.37 -1.91 19.36
N ASP A 449 -36.05 -2.18 18.26
CA ASP A 449 -37.15 -3.15 18.18
C ASP A 449 -37.96 -2.91 16.91
N VAL A 450 -38.43 -4.02 16.36
CA VAL A 450 -39.70 -4.24 15.66
C VAL A 450 -39.53 -4.97 14.32
N ILE A 451 -39.86 -6.26 14.44
CA ILE A 451 -40.31 -7.20 13.43
C ILE A 451 -41.39 -6.56 12.53
N GLN A 452 -41.19 -6.73 11.21
CA GLN A 452 -42.09 -6.50 10.07
C GLN A 452 -43.58 -6.88 10.32
N PRO A 453 -44.58 -6.23 9.67
CA PRO A 453 -44.70 -6.27 8.21
C PRO A 453 -45.14 -4.99 7.47
N PHE A 454 -44.51 -4.79 6.31
CA PHE A 454 -44.97 -3.96 5.19
C PHE A 454 -46.41 -4.32 4.77
N ALA A 455 -47.34 -3.42 5.08
CA ALA A 455 -48.57 -3.22 4.33
C ALA A 455 -48.96 -1.74 4.43
N ASN A 456 -49.41 -1.16 3.30
CA ASN A 456 -49.95 0.19 3.10
C ASN A 456 -48.95 1.26 2.63
N LEU A 457 -48.64 1.26 1.33
CA LEU A 457 -48.38 2.50 0.61
C LEU A 457 -49.65 2.87 -0.17
N LYS A 458 -50.29 3.97 0.26
CA LYS A 458 -51.42 4.60 -0.42
C LYS A 458 -50.93 5.31 -1.68
N VAL A 459 -51.68 5.08 -2.75
CA VAL A 459 -51.65 5.85 -4.00
C VAL A 459 -52.10 7.28 -3.73
N ASN A 460 -51.34 8.26 -4.19
CA ASN A 460 -51.85 9.59 -4.50
C ASN A 460 -51.49 9.90 -5.96
N GLU A 461 -52.51 9.92 -6.82
CA GLU A 461 -52.48 10.58 -8.11
C GLU A 461 -52.67 12.09 -7.88
N ASP A 462 -51.91 12.92 -8.59
CA ASP A 462 -52.43 14.07 -9.36
C ASP A 462 -51.29 14.89 -9.98
N GLY A 463 -51.48 15.30 -11.25
CA GLY A 463 -50.94 16.57 -11.76
C GLY A 463 -49.85 16.52 -12.84
N GLN A 464 -50.28 16.26 -14.07
CA GLN A 464 -49.72 16.57 -15.40
C GLN A 464 -48.59 17.62 -15.51
N ASP A 465 -47.54 17.28 -16.26
CA ASP A 465 -47.11 18.07 -17.45
C ASP A 465 -46.34 17.18 -18.44
N GLN A 466 -46.67 17.31 -19.72
CA GLN A 466 -46.18 16.48 -20.84
C GLN A 466 -44.90 17.05 -21.46
N GLU A 467 -43.81 16.28 -21.42
CA GLU A 467 -42.79 16.27 -22.48
C GLU A 467 -42.40 14.81 -22.79
N ALA A 468 -42.44 14.44 -24.06
CA ALA A 468 -42.24 13.09 -24.54
C ALA A 468 -40.80 12.61 -24.27
N THR A 469 -40.62 11.95 -23.13
CA THR A 469 -39.47 11.10 -22.82
C THR A 469 -39.98 9.67 -22.77
N THR A 470 -39.33 8.76 -23.49
CA THR A 470 -39.56 7.31 -23.36
C THR A 470 -39.38 6.93 -21.91
N SER A 471 -40.48 6.71 -21.17
CA SER A 471 -40.42 6.32 -19.77
C SER A 471 -39.75 4.96 -19.67
N LEU A 472 -38.66 4.90 -18.90
CA LEU A 472 -38.01 3.64 -18.58
C LEU A 472 -39.01 2.68 -17.93
N PRO A 473 -38.91 1.35 -18.18
CA PRO A 473 -39.79 0.36 -17.56
C PRO A 473 -39.83 0.53 -16.03
N SER A 474 -41.03 0.50 -15.44
CA SER A 474 -41.27 0.81 -14.03
C SER A 474 -40.39 0.01 -13.05
N TRP A 475 -40.07 -1.23 -13.41
CA TRP A 475 -39.26 -2.14 -12.59
C TRP A 475 -37.83 -1.62 -12.36
N ARG A 476 -37.24 -0.87 -13.31
CA ARG A 476 -35.85 -0.38 -13.18
C ARG A 476 -35.71 0.58 -12.01
N SER A 477 -36.70 1.46 -11.81
CA SER A 477 -36.72 2.42 -10.70
C SER A 477 -36.86 1.73 -9.33
N GLU A 478 -37.54 0.59 -9.29
CA GLU A 478 -37.67 -0.22 -8.08
C GLU A 478 -36.37 -0.97 -7.76
N LEU A 479 -35.80 -1.67 -8.74
CA LEU A 479 -34.63 -2.52 -8.53
C LEU A 479 -33.33 -1.71 -8.35
N SER A 480 -33.26 -0.46 -8.84
CA SER A 480 -32.09 0.41 -8.65
C SER A 480 -31.88 0.83 -7.19
N LYS A 481 -32.91 0.71 -6.35
CA LYS A 481 -32.86 1.03 -4.91
C LYS A 481 -32.32 -0.12 -4.07
N ILE A 482 -32.16 -1.31 -4.66
CA ILE A 482 -31.77 -2.53 -3.96
C ILE A 482 -30.32 -2.83 -4.28
N ASN A 483 -29.44 -2.78 -3.28
CA ASN A 483 -28.05 -3.20 -3.46
C ASN A 483 -27.94 -4.72 -3.31
N ILE A 484 -27.05 -5.31 -4.09
CA ILE A 484 -26.60 -6.70 -3.98
C ILE A 484 -25.08 -6.75 -4.11
N TRP A 485 -24.48 -7.81 -3.58
CA TRP A 485 -23.10 -8.14 -3.88
C TRP A 485 -23.06 -9.12 -5.05
N TYR A 486 -22.58 -8.68 -6.21
CA TYR A 486 -22.33 -9.59 -7.32
C TYR A 486 -20.95 -10.23 -7.15
N ALA A 487 -20.93 -11.50 -6.77
CA ALA A 487 -19.72 -12.28 -6.62
C ALA A 487 -19.32 -12.85 -7.99
N THR A 488 -18.18 -12.39 -8.49
CA THR A 488 -17.63 -12.74 -9.81
C THR A 488 -16.51 -13.75 -9.70
N PHE A 489 -16.34 -14.56 -10.74
CA PHE A 489 -15.24 -15.49 -10.92
C PHE A 489 -14.73 -15.41 -12.37
N GLY A 490 -13.58 -16.05 -12.64
CA GLY A 490 -12.96 -16.01 -13.95
C GLY A 490 -12.58 -14.58 -14.36
N SER A 491 -12.74 -14.26 -15.64
CA SER A 491 -12.28 -12.97 -16.17
C SER A 491 -13.03 -11.75 -15.64
N ASN A 492 -14.24 -11.94 -15.10
CA ASN A 492 -15.05 -10.86 -14.53
C ASN A 492 -14.52 -10.36 -13.18
N MET A 493 -13.52 -11.04 -12.58
CA MET A 493 -12.79 -10.55 -11.41
C MET A 493 -11.91 -9.33 -11.74
N SER A 494 -11.62 -9.10 -13.03
CA SER A 494 -10.92 -7.91 -13.50
C SER A 494 -11.89 -6.72 -13.60
N ILE A 495 -11.60 -5.64 -12.86
CA ILE A 495 -12.44 -4.44 -12.85
C ILE A 495 -12.61 -3.83 -14.24
N SER A 496 -11.56 -3.81 -15.07
CA SER A 496 -11.63 -3.24 -16.43
C SER A 496 -12.58 -4.04 -17.32
N ARG A 497 -12.61 -5.38 -17.20
CA ARG A 497 -13.60 -6.23 -17.87
C ARG A 497 -15.00 -6.03 -17.31
N PHE A 498 -15.14 -6.05 -15.99
CA PHE A 498 -16.45 -5.91 -15.35
C PHE A 498 -17.12 -4.57 -15.69
N LEU A 499 -16.35 -3.47 -15.71
CA LEU A 499 -16.85 -2.16 -16.07
C LEU A 499 -17.36 -2.07 -17.51
N CYS A 500 -16.94 -2.95 -18.44
CA CYS A 500 -17.56 -3.00 -19.76
C CYS A 500 -19.06 -3.35 -19.67
N TYR A 501 -19.47 -4.22 -18.74
CA TYR A 501 -20.89 -4.54 -18.56
C TYR A 501 -21.69 -3.40 -17.94
N ILE A 502 -21.05 -2.53 -17.16
CA ILE A 502 -21.70 -1.39 -16.49
C ILE A 502 -21.70 -0.16 -17.40
N GLU A 503 -20.54 0.28 -17.87
CA GLU A 503 -20.36 1.53 -18.62
C GLU A 503 -20.64 1.36 -20.12
N GLY A 504 -20.52 0.11 -20.61
CA GLY A 504 -20.44 -0.21 -22.03
C GLY A 504 -19.01 -0.14 -22.55
N GLY A 505 -18.82 -0.53 -23.81
CA GLY A 505 -17.52 -0.47 -24.48
C GLY A 505 -16.81 -1.82 -24.56
N GLN A 506 -15.50 -1.78 -24.81
CA GLN A 506 -14.72 -2.96 -25.16
C GLN A 506 -13.34 -2.90 -24.52
N THR A 507 -12.83 -4.04 -24.07
CA THR A 507 -11.46 -4.19 -23.56
C THR A 507 -10.69 -5.26 -24.35
N GLU A 508 -9.39 -5.37 -24.10
CA GLU A 508 -8.51 -6.30 -24.79
C GLU A 508 -8.99 -7.76 -24.66
N GLY A 509 -9.05 -8.46 -25.79
CA GLY A 509 -9.58 -9.83 -25.89
C GLY A 509 -11.09 -9.94 -26.07
N MET A 510 -11.86 -8.84 -26.03
CA MET A 510 -13.27 -8.86 -26.44
C MET A 510 -13.42 -8.92 -27.95
N GLN A 511 -14.34 -9.77 -28.44
CA GLN A 511 -14.77 -9.82 -29.84
C GLN A 511 -15.92 -8.88 -30.14
N LYS A 512 -16.76 -8.58 -29.13
CA LYS A 512 -17.92 -7.68 -29.27
C LYS A 512 -17.96 -6.70 -28.09
N PRO A 513 -18.28 -5.42 -28.31
CA PRO A 513 -18.46 -4.46 -27.22
C PRO A 513 -19.69 -4.81 -26.38
N CYS A 514 -19.61 -4.57 -25.08
CA CYS A 514 -20.76 -4.57 -24.19
C CYS A 514 -21.60 -3.30 -24.42
N VAL A 515 -22.92 -3.45 -24.29
CA VAL A 515 -23.87 -2.34 -24.41
C VAL A 515 -23.77 -1.42 -23.19
N GLY A 516 -23.47 -2.01 -22.02
CA GLY A 516 -23.49 -1.33 -20.75
C GLY A 516 -24.86 -1.43 -20.07
N SER A 517 -24.87 -1.23 -18.76
CA SER A 517 -26.08 -1.09 -17.97
C SER A 517 -26.77 0.24 -18.28
N VAL A 518 -28.07 0.29 -17.99
CA VAL A 518 -28.81 1.55 -18.02
C VAL A 518 -28.31 2.48 -16.93
N ASP A 519 -28.16 1.98 -15.70
CA ASP A 519 -27.40 2.65 -14.65
C ASP A 519 -25.90 2.37 -14.79
N LYS A 520 -25.15 3.39 -15.22
CA LYS A 520 -23.70 3.32 -15.44
C LYS A 520 -22.87 3.68 -14.20
N THR A 521 -23.49 3.83 -13.02
CA THR A 521 -22.74 4.12 -11.81
C THR A 521 -21.79 2.96 -11.47
N LYS A 522 -20.52 3.30 -11.24
CA LYS A 522 -19.50 2.33 -10.86
C LYS A 522 -19.88 1.64 -9.53
N PRO A 523 -19.41 0.40 -9.30
CA PRO A 523 -19.63 -0.29 -8.03
C PRO A 523 -19.22 0.57 -6.84
N LYS A 524 -20.11 0.65 -5.83
CA LYS A 524 -19.89 1.49 -4.65
C LYS A 524 -18.74 0.98 -3.79
N GLU A 525 -18.49 -0.32 -3.85
CA GLU A 525 -17.53 -1.03 -3.03
C GLU A 525 -17.10 -2.31 -3.75
N ILE A 526 -15.86 -2.71 -3.50
CA ILE A 526 -15.24 -3.91 -4.08
C ILE A 526 -14.52 -4.64 -2.96
N ILE A 527 -14.87 -5.89 -2.72
CA ILE A 527 -14.24 -6.73 -1.70
C ILE A 527 -13.92 -8.12 -2.28
N TRP A 528 -13.06 -8.86 -1.60
CA TRP A 528 -12.69 -10.22 -2.01
C TRP A 528 -13.09 -11.21 -0.94
N LYS A 529 -13.73 -12.31 -1.35
CA LYS A 529 -14.15 -13.38 -0.42
C LYS A 529 -13.92 -14.75 -1.03
N THR A 530 -13.80 -15.74 -0.15
CA THR A 530 -13.71 -17.15 -0.54
C THR A 530 -15.04 -17.85 -0.27
N PHE A 531 -15.50 -18.64 -1.24
CA PHE A 531 -16.74 -19.42 -1.12
C PHE A 531 -16.45 -20.92 -1.26
N PRO A 532 -17.13 -21.79 -0.49
CA PRO A 532 -16.93 -23.23 -0.51
C PRO A 532 -17.62 -23.83 -1.74
N HIS A 533 -17.16 -23.48 -2.94
CA HIS A 533 -17.69 -23.94 -4.21
C HIS A 533 -16.51 -24.27 -5.12
N ARG A 534 -16.69 -25.24 -6.02
CA ARG A 534 -15.67 -25.62 -6.99
C ARG A 534 -15.72 -24.72 -8.21
N LEU A 535 -14.58 -24.14 -8.58
CA LEU A 535 -14.39 -23.54 -9.90
C LEU A 535 -13.92 -24.60 -10.89
N PHE A 536 -14.49 -24.60 -12.08
CA PHE A 536 -14.02 -25.43 -13.19
C PHE A 536 -14.09 -24.66 -14.50
N PHE A 537 -13.34 -25.11 -15.49
CA PHE A 537 -13.29 -24.50 -16.81
C PHE A 537 -13.80 -25.48 -17.84
N ALA A 538 -14.63 -25.01 -18.77
CA ALA A 538 -15.11 -25.78 -19.89
C ALA A 538 -15.14 -24.92 -21.15
N ARG A 539 -15.27 -25.55 -22.32
CA ARG A 539 -15.31 -24.93 -23.65
C ARG A 539 -14.01 -24.21 -24.04
N GLU A 540 -13.86 -23.98 -25.33
CA GLU A 540 -12.68 -23.29 -25.90
C GLU A 540 -12.96 -21.84 -26.32
N ARG A 541 -14.21 -21.35 -26.22
CA ARG A 541 -14.59 -20.00 -26.68
C ARG A 541 -15.94 -19.50 -26.15
N THR A 542 -16.11 -18.17 -26.14
CA THR A 542 -17.41 -17.48 -26.05
C THR A 542 -17.63 -16.54 -27.24
N SER A 543 -18.88 -16.11 -27.46
CA SER A 543 -19.21 -15.14 -28.51
C SER A 543 -18.74 -13.72 -28.22
N THR A 544 -18.65 -13.36 -26.94
CA THR A 544 -18.28 -12.01 -26.48
C THR A 544 -16.77 -11.89 -26.30
N TRP A 545 -16.12 -12.94 -25.80
CA TRP A 545 -14.70 -12.93 -25.40
C TRP A 545 -13.79 -13.78 -26.29
N GLY A 546 -14.32 -14.38 -27.37
CA GLY A 546 -13.51 -15.15 -28.30
C GLY A 546 -12.93 -16.44 -27.69
N PRO A 547 -11.75 -16.90 -28.13
CA PRO A 547 -11.15 -18.14 -27.65
C PRO A 547 -10.63 -18.03 -26.21
N GLY A 548 -10.80 -19.10 -25.43
CA GLY A 548 -10.43 -19.21 -24.02
C GLY A 548 -11.38 -20.12 -23.23
N GLY A 549 -10.85 -20.73 -22.17
CA GLY A 549 -11.64 -21.54 -21.23
C GLY A 549 -12.71 -20.70 -20.54
N VAL A 550 -13.95 -21.21 -20.48
CA VAL A 550 -15.08 -20.55 -19.82
C VAL A 550 -15.17 -21.05 -18.39
N ALA A 551 -15.09 -20.14 -17.43
CA ALA A 551 -15.16 -20.47 -16.02
C ALA A 551 -16.61 -20.73 -15.59
N PHE A 552 -16.82 -21.73 -14.74
CA PHE A 552 -18.10 -22.05 -14.13
C PHE A 552 -17.90 -22.34 -12.65
N LEU A 553 -18.85 -21.86 -11.84
CA LEU A 553 -18.93 -22.21 -10.43
C LEU A 553 -19.91 -23.36 -10.25
N HIS A 554 -19.50 -24.42 -9.56
CA HIS A 554 -20.41 -25.49 -9.20
C HIS A 554 -21.53 -24.94 -8.30
N PRO A 555 -22.82 -25.08 -8.64
CA PRO A 555 -23.91 -24.40 -7.91
C PRO A 555 -24.15 -24.99 -6.52
N LYS A 556 -23.72 -26.23 -6.26
CA LYS A 556 -23.71 -26.82 -4.91
C LYS A 556 -22.38 -26.54 -4.22
N SER A 557 -22.45 -26.20 -2.93
CA SER A 557 -21.27 -25.99 -2.11
C SER A 557 -20.54 -27.29 -1.77
N ASN A 558 -19.22 -27.19 -1.60
CA ASN A 558 -18.31 -28.23 -1.13
C ASN A 558 -17.27 -27.60 -0.20
N ASN A 559 -17.22 -28.02 1.07
CA ASN A 559 -16.30 -27.46 2.07
C ASN A 559 -14.82 -27.83 1.83
N GLN A 560 -14.53 -28.80 0.97
CA GLN A 560 -13.18 -29.20 0.61
C GLN A 560 -12.58 -28.35 -0.52
N GLU A 561 -13.42 -27.58 -1.23
CA GLU A 561 -13.01 -26.79 -2.38
C GLU A 561 -13.37 -25.33 -2.14
N LYS A 562 -12.46 -24.42 -2.50
CA LYS A 562 -12.59 -23.00 -2.22
C LYS A 562 -12.37 -22.22 -3.50
N THR A 563 -13.30 -21.33 -3.83
CA THR A 563 -13.17 -20.39 -4.95
C THR A 563 -13.03 -18.98 -4.42
N TYR A 564 -11.98 -18.30 -4.85
CA TYR A 564 -11.76 -16.89 -4.58
C TYR A 564 -12.55 -16.05 -5.57
N MET A 565 -13.32 -15.07 -5.08
CA MET A 565 -14.27 -14.31 -5.87
C MET A 565 -14.16 -12.81 -5.55
N CYS A 566 -14.27 -11.98 -6.59
CA CYS A 566 -14.34 -10.53 -6.46
C CYS A 566 -15.81 -10.11 -6.36
N LEU A 567 -16.17 -9.39 -5.32
CA LEU A 567 -17.53 -8.93 -5.05
C LEU A 567 -17.66 -7.46 -5.42
N TYR A 568 -18.57 -7.15 -6.34
CA TYR A 568 -18.93 -5.78 -6.70
C TYR A 568 -20.27 -5.41 -6.08
N LYS A 569 -20.32 -4.32 -5.30
CA LYS A 569 -21.56 -3.76 -4.74
C LYS A 569 -22.29 -2.98 -5.82
N ILE A 570 -23.29 -3.61 -6.42
CA ILE A 570 -24.09 -3.07 -7.53
C ILE A 570 -25.58 -3.08 -7.18
N THR A 571 -26.40 -2.45 -7.99
CA THR A 571 -27.86 -2.54 -7.82
C THR A 571 -28.41 -3.83 -8.43
N LEU A 572 -29.59 -4.26 -7.98
CA LEU A 572 -30.29 -5.40 -8.56
C LEU A 572 -30.70 -5.15 -10.03
N GLU A 573 -30.92 -3.88 -10.39
CA GLU A 573 -31.14 -3.45 -11.76
C GLU A 573 -29.90 -3.67 -12.64
N GLN A 574 -28.72 -3.24 -12.17
CA GLN A 574 -27.44 -3.50 -12.86
C GLN A 574 -27.15 -5.00 -12.99
N PHE A 575 -27.44 -5.78 -11.94
CA PHE A 575 -27.28 -7.24 -11.99
C PHE A 575 -28.11 -7.89 -13.11
N ASN A 576 -29.33 -7.41 -13.35
CA ASN A 576 -30.17 -7.88 -14.45
C ASN A 576 -29.57 -7.56 -15.83
N ASP A 577 -28.98 -6.37 -15.99
CA ASP A 577 -28.31 -5.97 -17.23
C ASP A 577 -27.04 -6.80 -17.48
N VAL A 578 -26.27 -7.12 -16.42
CA VAL A 578 -25.11 -8.04 -16.52
C VAL A 578 -25.58 -9.44 -16.90
N LEU A 579 -26.61 -9.96 -16.22
CA LEU A 579 -27.18 -11.29 -16.47
C LEU A 579 -27.67 -11.44 -17.91
N LEU A 580 -28.28 -10.39 -18.46
CA LEU A 580 -28.69 -10.37 -19.85
C LEU A 580 -27.49 -10.39 -20.80
N GLN A 581 -26.52 -9.49 -20.61
CA GLN A 581 -25.36 -9.35 -21.51
C GLN A 581 -24.46 -10.59 -21.52
N GLU A 582 -24.38 -11.33 -20.41
CA GLU A 582 -23.65 -12.61 -20.31
C GLU A 582 -24.31 -13.75 -21.10
N ASN A 583 -25.63 -13.69 -21.30
CA ASN A 583 -26.39 -14.80 -21.89
C ASN A 583 -26.96 -14.49 -23.29
N VAL A 584 -27.26 -13.24 -23.63
CA VAL A 584 -27.97 -12.86 -24.85
C VAL A 584 -27.46 -11.52 -25.40
N SER A 585 -27.27 -11.42 -26.72
CA SER A 585 -26.67 -10.25 -27.37
C SER A 585 -27.63 -9.09 -27.71
N SER A 586 -28.96 -9.28 -27.64
CA SER A 586 -29.93 -8.19 -27.83
C SER A 586 -31.32 -8.59 -27.37
N TYR A 587 -31.77 -8.03 -26.25
CA TYR A 587 -33.16 -8.14 -25.80
C TYR A 587 -33.59 -6.83 -25.14
N ASN A 588 -34.78 -6.34 -25.48
CA ASN A 588 -35.39 -5.21 -24.76
C ASN A 588 -36.25 -5.79 -23.64
N LEU A 589 -35.80 -5.65 -22.39
CA LEU A 589 -36.47 -6.22 -21.23
C LEU A 589 -37.70 -5.37 -20.87
N SER A 590 -38.88 -5.90 -21.18
CA SER A 590 -40.14 -5.36 -20.65
C SER A 590 -40.31 -5.65 -19.16
N HIS A 591 -39.63 -6.67 -18.63
CA HIS A 591 -39.65 -7.14 -17.25
C HIS A 591 -38.25 -7.61 -16.82
N PRO A 592 -37.89 -7.59 -15.52
CA PRO A 592 -36.61 -8.10 -15.04
C PRO A 592 -36.48 -9.62 -15.24
N LEU A 593 -35.26 -10.09 -15.44
CA LEU A 593 -34.91 -11.52 -15.45
C LEU A 593 -34.90 -12.11 -14.04
N PHE A 594 -34.53 -11.30 -13.05
CA PHE A 594 -34.43 -11.66 -11.64
C PHE A 594 -35.00 -10.52 -10.79
N ASP A 595 -36.23 -10.71 -10.31
CA ASP A 595 -37.01 -9.69 -9.61
C ASP A 595 -36.92 -9.79 -8.08
N LEU A 596 -37.69 -8.96 -7.37
CA LEU A 596 -37.76 -8.97 -5.91
C LEU A 596 -38.31 -10.28 -5.35
N THR A 597 -39.26 -10.92 -6.03
CA THR A 597 -39.85 -12.19 -5.61
C THR A 597 -38.81 -13.32 -5.70
N ALA A 598 -38.02 -13.33 -6.79
CA ALA A 598 -36.90 -14.24 -6.95
C ALA A 598 -35.81 -13.98 -5.89
N LEU A 599 -35.49 -12.72 -5.60
CA LEU A 599 -34.51 -12.36 -4.56
C LEU A 599 -34.94 -12.82 -3.16
N GLN A 600 -36.24 -12.79 -2.85
CA GLN A 600 -36.76 -13.29 -1.58
C GLN A 600 -36.70 -14.83 -1.53
N SER A 601 -37.09 -15.50 -2.62
CA SER A 601 -37.17 -16.96 -2.69
C SER A 601 -35.79 -17.62 -2.69
N ILE A 602 -34.79 -17.01 -3.36
CA ILE A 602 -33.44 -17.59 -3.50
C ILE A 602 -32.70 -17.75 -2.16
N GLN A 603 -33.04 -16.95 -1.14
CA GLN A 603 -32.41 -17.07 0.18
C GLN A 603 -32.68 -18.44 0.81
N THR A 604 -33.86 -19.00 0.50
CA THR A 604 -34.32 -20.33 0.91
C THR A 604 -33.92 -21.41 -0.10
N GLU A 605 -34.18 -21.17 -1.39
CA GLU A 605 -33.97 -22.14 -2.46
C GLU A 605 -32.50 -22.32 -2.85
N LYS A 606 -31.62 -21.40 -2.44
CA LYS A 606 -30.17 -21.32 -2.74
C LYS A 606 -29.81 -21.13 -4.21
N CYS A 607 -30.61 -21.59 -5.16
CA CYS A 607 -30.42 -21.34 -6.58
C CYS A 607 -31.76 -21.21 -7.33
N ILE A 608 -31.80 -20.36 -8.35
CA ILE A 608 -32.95 -20.15 -9.23
C ILE A 608 -32.47 -20.17 -10.68
N SER A 609 -33.10 -21.02 -11.52
CA SER A 609 -32.90 -20.99 -12.97
C SER A 609 -33.76 -19.91 -13.60
N VAL A 610 -33.15 -19.12 -14.48
CA VAL A 610 -33.74 -17.94 -15.11
C VAL A 610 -34.21 -18.32 -16.51
N GLU A 611 -35.50 -18.63 -16.63
CA GLU A 611 -36.09 -19.19 -17.85
C GLU A 611 -35.82 -18.39 -19.14
N PRO A 612 -35.94 -17.04 -19.16
CA PRO A 612 -35.76 -16.27 -20.39
C PRO A 612 -34.34 -16.34 -20.98
N VAL A 613 -33.35 -16.79 -20.20
CA VAL A 613 -31.96 -16.96 -20.65
C VAL A 613 -31.49 -18.42 -20.64
N GLN A 614 -32.39 -19.40 -20.58
CA GLN A 614 -32.05 -20.84 -20.59
C GLN A 614 -31.17 -21.32 -21.76
N ARG A 615 -31.09 -20.55 -22.85
CA ARG A 615 -30.19 -20.84 -23.98
C ARG A 615 -28.75 -20.38 -23.75
N GLY A 616 -28.54 -19.47 -22.80
CA GLY A 616 -27.23 -19.04 -22.33
C GLY A 616 -26.68 -19.98 -21.25
N TRP A 617 -25.40 -19.83 -20.91
CA TRP A 617 -24.69 -20.76 -20.02
C TRP A 617 -24.72 -20.32 -18.55
N TYR A 618 -24.94 -19.03 -18.30
CA TYR A 618 -25.04 -18.42 -16.98
C TYR A 618 -26.50 -18.18 -16.61
N HIS A 619 -27.34 -19.19 -16.84
CA HIS A 619 -28.79 -19.11 -16.67
C HIS A 619 -29.27 -19.49 -15.25
N ASN A 620 -28.36 -19.78 -14.33
CA ASN A 620 -28.69 -20.16 -12.96
C ASN A 620 -28.07 -19.17 -11.96
N VAL A 621 -28.90 -18.46 -11.20
CA VAL A 621 -28.46 -17.55 -10.14
C VAL A 621 -28.31 -18.34 -8.85
N VAL A 622 -27.21 -18.13 -8.13
CA VAL A 622 -26.89 -18.83 -6.87
C VAL A 622 -26.69 -17.80 -5.76
N TYR A 623 -27.29 -18.09 -4.60
CA TYR A 623 -27.16 -17.30 -3.38
C TYR A 623 -26.03 -17.84 -2.50
N LEU A 624 -25.03 -16.99 -2.25
CA LEU A 624 -23.80 -17.37 -1.55
C LEU A 624 -23.76 -16.91 -0.08
N GLY A 625 -24.80 -16.21 0.38
CA GLY A 625 -24.88 -15.67 1.75
C GLY A 625 -25.20 -14.18 1.78
N LYS A 626 -24.82 -13.50 2.86
CA LYS A 626 -24.92 -12.05 3.00
C LYS A 626 -23.59 -11.46 3.46
N GLU A 627 -23.39 -10.18 3.15
CA GLU A 627 -22.35 -9.34 3.72
C GLU A 627 -22.98 -8.00 4.08
N GLU A 628 -22.83 -7.56 5.34
CA GLU A 628 -23.50 -6.36 5.87
C GLU A 628 -25.02 -6.35 5.58
N ASP A 629 -25.68 -7.50 5.78
CA ASP A 629 -27.09 -7.75 5.46
C ASP A 629 -27.50 -7.64 3.97
N ILE A 630 -26.53 -7.40 3.08
CA ILE A 630 -26.73 -7.35 1.63
C ILE A 630 -26.52 -8.74 1.03
N PRO A 631 -27.45 -9.27 0.21
CA PRO A 631 -27.36 -10.60 -0.36
C PRO A 631 -26.20 -10.70 -1.37
N ILE A 632 -25.47 -11.82 -1.30
CA ILE A 632 -24.40 -12.16 -2.23
C ILE A 632 -24.94 -13.13 -3.29
N LEU A 633 -24.92 -12.70 -4.53
CA LEU A 633 -25.41 -13.43 -5.68
C LEU A 633 -24.29 -13.69 -6.69
N THR A 634 -24.38 -14.81 -7.39
CA THR A 634 -23.58 -15.08 -8.58
C THR A 634 -24.43 -15.74 -9.65
N MET A 635 -23.93 -15.84 -10.88
CA MET A 635 -24.58 -16.55 -11.97
C MET A 635 -23.64 -17.63 -12.51
N THR A 636 -24.17 -18.81 -12.78
CA THR A 636 -23.43 -19.98 -13.25
C THR A 636 -24.36 -20.91 -14.05
N CYS A 637 -23.88 -22.09 -14.42
CA CYS A 637 -24.69 -23.14 -15.04
C CYS A 637 -25.51 -23.93 -14.00
N THR A 638 -26.42 -24.79 -14.45
CA THR A 638 -27.14 -25.69 -13.53
C THR A 638 -26.29 -26.89 -13.11
N ALA A 639 -26.69 -27.58 -12.05
CA ALA A 639 -26.02 -28.82 -11.64
C ALA A 639 -26.07 -29.90 -12.74
N SER A 640 -27.15 -29.96 -13.53
CA SER A 640 -27.27 -30.87 -14.67
C SER A 640 -26.28 -30.55 -15.79
N ASP A 641 -25.97 -29.27 -15.99
CA ASP A 641 -24.94 -28.85 -16.95
C ASP A 641 -23.56 -29.29 -16.49
N VAL A 642 -23.25 -29.16 -15.19
CA VAL A 642 -22.00 -29.68 -14.59
C VAL A 642 -21.87 -31.19 -14.85
N ASP A 643 -22.90 -31.97 -14.54
CA ASP A 643 -22.86 -33.43 -14.75
C ASP A 643 -22.63 -33.79 -16.23
N SER A 644 -23.14 -32.96 -17.13
CA SER A 644 -22.95 -33.12 -18.57
C SER A 644 -21.53 -32.74 -19.03
N PHE A 645 -20.89 -31.73 -18.41
CA PHE A 645 -19.47 -31.43 -18.62
C PHE A 645 -18.57 -32.55 -18.10
N ILE A 646 -18.82 -33.06 -16.89
CA ILE A 646 -18.04 -34.15 -16.27
C ILE A 646 -18.14 -35.45 -17.11
N SER A 647 -19.32 -35.74 -17.65
CA SER A 647 -19.55 -36.92 -18.49
C SER A 647 -19.08 -36.76 -19.94
N GLY A 648 -18.54 -35.60 -20.33
CA GLY A 648 -18.07 -35.32 -21.69
C GLY A 648 -19.19 -35.23 -22.74
N LYS A 649 -20.44 -35.02 -22.32
CA LYS A 649 -21.61 -34.89 -23.21
C LYS A 649 -21.69 -33.51 -23.88
N PHE A 650 -21.11 -32.49 -23.25
CA PHE A 650 -20.89 -31.18 -23.87
C PHE A 650 -19.43 -31.10 -24.34
N GLN A 651 -19.24 -30.88 -25.65
CA GLN A 651 -17.94 -30.51 -26.24
C GLN A 651 -17.78 -29.00 -26.25
#